data_AF-A0A9X2C0E5-F1
#
_entry.id   AF-A0A9X2C0E5-F1
#
_cell.length_a   1.000
_cell.length_b   1.000
_cell.length_c   1.000
_cell.angle_alpha   90.00
_cell.angle_beta   90.00
_cell.angle_gamma   90.00
#
_symmetry.space_group_name_H-M   'P 1'
#
loop_
_entity.id
_entity.type
_entity.pdbx_description
1 polymer ?
#
loop_
_entity_poly.entity_id
_entity_poly.type
_entity_poly.pdbx_seq_one_letter_code
_entity_poly.pdbx_strand_id
1 'polypeptide(L)'
;MADSLHANSRGPVGAIAPRGSSSEPSRPVSIRLLAAFVCLACAGCGLALALQYPIGPPLVAAAVFIAVAAGTILWPGAWILALPAVLALAGFAPWTGWLTFEELDMLVLAVATGGYARRALERAGAPRQGDAHDDAPVALSSRLLVVLFALSIAVALVRGVSDAGGFEFGWFQGYFGPMNSVRLAKSFFFALLLFPLWRDAHAADPLKASRYWSTGLCVGLAGVSLAALWERLAFTRLLDFTTDYRTTALFWEMHVGGAALDGFLALTVPFAVRELQTAGRGWRWIGALATLVLASYACLTTFSRGVFLAIPVGLVVMAWLGMRQRAALAGSVRGWMGWAAVFVIGYAGAAFWLFPVAGYRGLLAVLGAFALLLRLGASPAGQEPAPEWRTAALSVALSGLVLLASWALPRGAYVAYALAFTFAGAASYAPRTRWMAFAGYAAVLFALGLVCWHWGGEPALIRALPVMAVLLLIALALASARAGRPERAWPSSRRWQAAVFACMVAASGGIGVMMGGAYMTDRMSTTEGDLQTRIDHWSEGLSVLHSPEQWAFGVGLGRYPATYFILHGNTDAPGDYALRGTAAEPALALSAGRHMLGWGELLRVSQRVRVPRQPVQVELMVHADRPTGLHLELCEKHLLYNGGCLLKEVEVPATGATWQAIRTPLDGAAVSGGHPFAPRMLSFSISNRSQATLLEVRDVRLLDAGGDDLLINGDFSHGMAHWFFSSDRNHLPWHLKNVFVHVLFDQGLFGLGVFVLMLLGGLWRLGFGSARAHPLAPALAGSIAGFIVVGLFDSLVDVPRDAFVFYFLLLQALTLHGLRRT
;
A
#
# COMPACT_ATOMS: atom_id res chain seq x y z
N MET A 1 67.55 7.84 -64.80
CA MET A 1 67.21 6.46 -65.22
C MET A 1 65.85 6.16 -64.61
N ALA A 2 64.74 6.51 -65.29
CA ALA A 2 64.10 5.73 -66.34
C ALA A 2 63.52 4.42 -65.78
N ASP A 3 62.27 4.00 -65.99
CA ASP A 3 61.02 4.63 -66.42
C ASP A 3 59.92 3.56 -66.29
N SER A 4 58.64 3.98 -66.36
CA SER A 4 57.45 3.18 -66.75
C SER A 4 56.73 2.35 -65.65
N LEU A 5 55.39 2.32 -65.49
CA LEU A 5 54.25 2.55 -66.40
C LEU A 5 52.96 3.04 -65.67
N HIS A 6 52.29 4.05 -66.30
CA HIS A 6 50.86 4.19 -66.65
C HIS A 6 49.71 3.90 -65.64
N ALA A 7 48.55 4.57 -65.64
CA ALA A 7 47.98 5.63 -66.48
C ALA A 7 46.75 6.27 -65.77
N ASN A 8 46.42 7.48 -66.20
CA ASN A 8 45.34 8.34 -65.74
C ASN A 8 44.08 8.10 -66.59
N SER A 9 42.88 8.02 -65.99
CA SER A 9 41.63 8.30 -66.72
C SER A 9 40.55 8.88 -65.80
N ARG A 10 40.03 10.04 -66.22
CA ARG A 10 38.94 10.80 -65.61
C ARG A 10 37.60 10.38 -66.22
N GLY A 11 36.55 10.38 -65.40
CA GLY A 11 35.15 10.62 -65.81
C GLY A 11 34.12 9.78 -65.01
N PRO A 12 32.86 10.21 -64.86
CA PRO A 12 32.32 11.57 -64.77
C PRO A 12 31.62 11.83 -63.41
N VAL A 13 31.32 13.11 -63.17
CA VAL A 13 30.45 13.62 -62.10
C VAL A 13 29.08 12.93 -62.17
N GLY A 14 28.81 12.04 -61.22
CA GLY A 14 27.49 11.47 -60.99
C GLY A 14 26.60 12.48 -60.29
N ALA A 15 25.50 12.85 -60.96
CA ALA A 15 24.48 13.76 -60.49
C ALA A 15 24.02 13.44 -59.06
N ILE A 16 23.98 14.48 -58.22
CA ILE A 16 23.22 14.48 -56.96
C ILE A 16 21.75 14.32 -57.36
N ALA A 17 21.26 13.08 -57.30
CA ALA A 17 19.82 12.84 -57.29
C ALA A 17 19.23 13.58 -56.07
N PRO A 18 18.11 14.30 -56.22
CA PRO A 18 17.43 14.86 -55.06
C PRO A 18 17.09 13.68 -54.15
N ARG A 19 17.49 13.74 -52.88
CA ARG A 19 16.97 12.83 -51.85
C ARG A 19 15.45 12.89 -51.97
N GLY A 20 14.87 11.84 -52.54
CA GLY A 20 13.44 11.64 -52.54
C GLY A 20 12.99 11.79 -51.11
N SER A 21 12.02 12.67 -50.89
CA SER A 21 11.29 12.77 -49.64
C SER A 21 10.78 11.36 -49.30
N SER A 22 11.53 10.63 -48.49
CA SER A 22 11.03 9.42 -47.84
C SER A 22 9.90 9.91 -46.96
N SER A 23 8.68 9.77 -47.44
CA SER A 23 7.46 9.93 -46.68
C SER A 23 7.56 8.96 -45.50
N GLU A 24 8.04 9.46 -44.37
CA GLU A 24 8.03 8.71 -43.11
C GLU A 24 6.60 8.25 -42.85
N PRO A 25 6.39 6.98 -42.44
CA PRO A 25 5.05 6.45 -42.28
C PRO A 25 4.35 7.21 -41.15
N SER A 26 3.46 8.13 -41.55
CA SER A 26 2.48 8.74 -40.67
C SER A 26 1.64 7.65 -40.01
N ARG A 27 1.23 7.85 -38.75
CA ARG A 27 0.20 6.99 -38.16
C ARG A 27 -1.02 6.98 -39.09
N PRO A 28 -1.58 5.81 -39.43
CA PRO A 28 -2.75 5.73 -40.31
C PRO A 28 -3.90 6.56 -39.75
N VAL A 29 -4.65 7.21 -40.63
CA VAL A 29 -5.77 8.10 -40.29
C VAL A 29 -6.75 7.44 -39.31
N SER A 30 -6.97 6.13 -39.46
CA SER A 30 -7.81 5.32 -38.55
C SER A 30 -7.36 5.37 -37.08
N ILE A 31 -6.06 5.36 -36.80
CA ILE A 31 -5.54 5.43 -35.42
C ILE A 31 -5.77 6.82 -34.81
N ARG A 32 -5.67 7.89 -35.61
CA ARG A 32 -5.94 9.25 -35.14
C ARG A 32 -7.43 9.47 -34.86
N LEU A 33 -8.30 8.97 -35.74
CA LEU A 33 -9.75 9.02 -35.53
C LEU A 33 -10.16 8.23 -34.28
N LEU A 34 -9.59 7.04 -34.08
CA LEU A 34 -9.81 6.26 -32.86
C LEU A 34 -9.33 7.03 -31.62
N ALA A 35 -8.14 7.63 -31.64
CA ALA A 35 -7.64 8.43 -30.53
C ALA A 35 -8.54 9.66 -30.24
N ALA A 36 -9.03 10.34 -31.27
CA ALA A 36 -9.96 11.46 -31.11
C ALA A 36 -11.29 11.01 -30.50
N PHE A 37 -11.84 9.88 -30.94
CA PHE A 37 -13.05 9.29 -30.37
C PHE A 37 -12.85 8.93 -28.89
N VAL A 38 -11.77 8.22 -28.55
CA VAL A 38 -11.45 7.86 -27.16
C VAL A 38 -11.26 9.10 -26.30
N CYS A 39 -10.58 10.14 -26.83
CA CYS A 39 -10.43 11.43 -26.15
C CYS A 39 -11.79 12.06 -25.82
N LEU A 40 -12.71 12.17 -26.79
CA LEU A 40 -14.02 12.78 -26.60
C LEU A 40 -14.88 11.97 -25.61
N ALA A 41 -14.85 10.64 -25.70
CA ALA A 41 -15.54 9.77 -24.75
C ALA A 41 -15.01 9.95 -23.31
N CYS A 42 -13.68 9.97 -23.14
CA CYS A 42 -13.07 10.18 -21.82
C CYS A 42 -13.36 11.58 -21.27
N ALA A 43 -13.35 12.61 -22.12
CA ALA A 43 -13.67 13.98 -21.73
C ALA A 43 -15.12 14.09 -21.29
N GLY A 44 -16.06 13.51 -22.04
CA GLY A 44 -17.49 13.51 -21.72
C GLY A 44 -17.78 12.79 -20.40
N CYS A 45 -17.30 11.55 -20.25
CA CYS A 45 -17.50 10.79 -19.00
C CYS A 45 -16.81 11.46 -17.81
N GLY A 46 -15.57 11.93 -17.97
CA GLY A 46 -14.80 12.54 -16.90
C GLY A 46 -15.38 13.88 -16.42
N LEU A 47 -15.86 14.72 -17.36
CA LEU A 47 -16.56 15.96 -17.00
C LEU A 47 -17.92 15.67 -16.38
N ALA A 48 -18.67 14.66 -16.85
CA ALA A 48 -19.93 14.27 -16.22
C ALA A 48 -19.73 13.85 -14.77
N LEU A 49 -18.69 13.05 -14.47
CA LEU A 49 -18.32 12.70 -13.09
C LEU A 49 -17.95 13.96 -12.30
N ALA A 50 -17.06 14.80 -12.83
CA ALA A 50 -16.61 16.00 -12.13
C ALA A 50 -17.76 16.97 -11.80
N LEU A 51 -18.77 17.08 -12.68
CA LEU A 51 -19.94 17.91 -12.46
C LEU A 51 -20.93 17.33 -11.44
N GLN A 52 -20.87 16.02 -11.17
CA GLN A 52 -21.70 15.33 -10.18
C GLN A 52 -20.93 15.07 -8.87
N TYR A 53 -19.71 15.59 -8.76
CA TYR A 53 -18.87 15.37 -7.60
C TYR A 53 -19.50 15.99 -6.35
N PRO A 54 -19.76 15.22 -5.28
CA PRO A 54 -20.55 15.72 -4.13
C PRO A 54 -19.85 16.78 -3.29
N ILE A 55 -18.53 16.96 -3.41
CA ILE A 55 -17.77 17.87 -2.55
C ILE A 55 -17.50 19.20 -3.24
N GLY A 56 -18.02 20.27 -2.64
CA GLY A 56 -17.78 21.64 -3.07
C GLY A 56 -18.49 22.00 -4.38
N PRO A 57 -18.17 23.18 -4.96
CA PRO A 57 -18.80 23.59 -6.21
C PRO A 57 -18.36 22.67 -7.37
N PRO A 58 -19.29 22.14 -8.19
CA PRO A 58 -18.98 21.25 -9.32
C PRO A 58 -17.91 21.78 -10.28
N LEU A 59 -17.85 23.11 -10.44
CA LEU A 59 -16.86 23.79 -11.28
C LEU A 59 -15.41 23.59 -10.80
N VAL A 60 -15.20 23.39 -9.50
CA VAL A 60 -13.85 23.15 -8.95
C VAL A 60 -13.34 21.78 -9.36
N ALA A 61 -14.16 20.73 -9.21
CA ALA A 61 -13.81 19.38 -9.66
C ALA A 61 -13.58 19.35 -11.19
N ALA A 62 -14.44 20.03 -11.96
CA ALA A 62 -14.26 20.16 -13.41
C ALA A 62 -12.96 20.90 -13.78
N ALA A 63 -12.61 21.97 -13.05
CA ALA A 63 -11.37 22.70 -13.27
C ALA A 63 -10.14 21.83 -12.96
N VAL A 64 -10.17 21.03 -11.89
CA VAL A 64 -9.11 20.07 -11.56
C VAL A 64 -8.99 19.01 -12.67
N PHE A 65 -10.11 18.46 -13.14
CA PHE A 65 -10.12 17.51 -14.26
C PHE A 65 -9.45 18.11 -15.52
N ILE A 66 -9.85 19.32 -15.92
CA ILE A 66 -9.29 20.02 -17.08
C ILE A 66 -7.80 20.30 -16.88
N ALA A 67 -7.37 20.71 -15.68
CA ALA A 67 -5.98 20.97 -15.38
C ALA A 67 -5.10 19.70 -15.51
N VAL A 68 -5.59 18.54 -15.04
CA VAL A 68 -4.88 17.25 -15.20
C VAL A 68 -4.82 16.83 -16.67
N ALA A 69 -5.91 16.99 -17.42
CA ALA A 69 -5.94 16.70 -18.86
C ALA A 69 -4.96 17.62 -19.63
N ALA A 70 -5.01 18.92 -19.40
CA ALA A 70 -4.10 19.90 -19.99
C ALA A 70 -2.63 19.62 -19.61
N GLY A 71 -2.36 19.33 -18.34
CA GLY A 71 -1.02 18.93 -17.88
C GLY A 71 -0.49 17.69 -18.58
N THR A 72 -1.36 16.72 -18.88
CA THR A 72 -0.98 15.51 -19.63
C THR A 72 -0.69 15.80 -21.10
N ILE A 73 -1.39 16.76 -21.72
CA ILE A 73 -1.09 17.22 -23.09
C ILE A 73 0.29 17.89 -23.14
N LEU A 74 0.54 18.82 -22.21
CA LEU A 74 1.77 19.62 -22.13
C LEU A 74 2.99 18.77 -21.74
N TRP A 75 2.82 17.83 -20.81
CA TRP A 75 3.87 16.96 -20.28
C TRP A 75 3.46 15.48 -20.34
N PRO A 76 3.65 14.81 -21.49
CA PRO A 76 3.07 13.49 -21.78
C PRO A 76 3.62 12.36 -20.91
N GLY A 77 4.78 12.54 -20.28
CA GLY A 77 5.36 11.59 -19.34
C GLY A 77 5.00 11.87 -17.88
N ALA A 78 4.46 13.03 -17.54
CA ALA A 78 4.28 13.45 -16.14
C ALA A 78 3.24 12.57 -15.41
N TRP A 79 2.20 12.14 -16.10
CA TRP A 79 1.16 11.28 -15.52
C TRP A 79 1.70 9.94 -15.01
N ILE A 80 2.77 9.40 -15.63
CA ILE A 80 3.41 8.13 -15.23
C ILE A 80 3.98 8.24 -13.81
N LEU A 81 4.38 9.44 -13.39
CA LEU A 81 4.80 9.74 -12.03
C LEU A 81 3.60 10.16 -11.17
N ALA A 82 2.79 11.11 -11.65
CA ALA A 82 1.77 11.77 -10.86
C ALA A 82 0.59 10.85 -10.50
N LEU A 83 0.11 10.03 -11.45
CA LEU A 83 -1.02 9.15 -11.22
C LEU A 83 -0.74 8.13 -10.09
N PRO A 84 0.30 7.28 -10.15
CA PRO A 84 0.60 6.36 -9.05
C PRO A 84 1.00 7.05 -7.75
N ALA A 85 1.48 8.30 -7.79
CA ALA A 85 1.81 9.08 -6.59
C ALA A 85 0.58 9.54 -5.81
N VAL A 86 -0.52 9.86 -6.50
CA VAL A 86 -1.75 10.37 -5.89
C VAL A 86 -2.80 9.28 -5.68
N LEU A 87 -2.72 8.20 -6.45
CA LEU A 87 -3.72 7.12 -6.50
C LEU A 87 -4.23 6.65 -5.13
N ALA A 88 -3.32 6.29 -4.23
CA ALA A 88 -3.69 5.77 -2.92
C ALA A 88 -4.13 6.84 -1.91
N LEU A 89 -3.98 8.13 -2.26
CA LEU A 89 -4.43 9.26 -1.46
C LEU A 89 -5.78 9.83 -1.94
N ALA A 90 -6.14 9.58 -3.19
CA ALA A 90 -7.38 10.05 -3.81
C ALA A 90 -8.52 9.05 -3.62
N GLY A 91 -8.97 8.89 -2.38
CA GLY A 91 -10.12 8.07 -2.03
C GLY A 91 -10.98 8.76 -0.98
N PHE A 92 -12.01 9.49 -1.42
CA PHE A 92 -12.82 10.34 -0.55
C PHE A 92 -14.25 9.81 -0.32
N ALA A 93 -14.50 8.52 -0.54
CA ALA A 93 -15.81 7.89 -0.30
C ALA A 93 -16.45 8.25 1.07
N PRO A 94 -15.71 8.33 2.20
CA PRO A 94 -16.31 8.75 3.47
C PRO A 94 -16.83 10.20 3.49
N TRP A 95 -16.42 11.04 2.54
CA TRP A 95 -16.88 12.41 2.38
C TRP A 95 -17.83 12.59 1.20
N THR A 96 -17.70 11.79 0.13
CA THR A 96 -18.55 11.90 -1.07
C THR A 96 -19.78 11.02 -1.00
N GLY A 97 -19.70 9.87 -0.33
CA GLY A 97 -20.68 8.78 -0.43
C GLY A 97 -20.54 7.93 -1.69
N TRP A 98 -19.59 8.23 -2.58
CA TRP A 98 -19.39 7.45 -3.79
C TRP A 98 -18.69 6.12 -3.48
N LEU A 99 -19.36 5.03 -3.83
CA LEU A 99 -18.81 3.66 -3.77
C LEU A 99 -18.48 3.12 -5.16
N THR A 100 -19.39 3.33 -6.12
CA THR A 100 -19.23 2.83 -7.50
C THR A 100 -18.18 3.65 -8.26
N PHE A 101 -18.28 4.97 -8.15
CA PHE A 101 -17.35 5.93 -8.72
C PHE A 101 -16.35 6.39 -7.66
N GLU A 102 -15.19 6.86 -8.08
CA GLU A 102 -14.12 7.32 -7.20
C GLU A 102 -13.35 8.45 -7.87
N GLU A 103 -12.49 9.11 -7.11
CA GLU A 103 -11.59 10.12 -7.66
C GLU A 103 -10.54 9.50 -8.59
N LEU A 104 -10.29 8.19 -8.43
CA LEU A 104 -9.55 7.38 -9.40
C LEU A 104 -10.14 7.51 -10.81
N ASP A 105 -11.46 7.34 -10.96
CA ASP A 105 -12.15 7.38 -12.25
C ASP A 105 -11.89 8.72 -12.95
N MET A 106 -12.07 9.83 -12.21
CA MET A 106 -11.83 11.18 -12.73
C MET A 106 -10.36 11.39 -13.13
N LEU A 107 -9.41 10.94 -12.30
CA LEU A 107 -7.97 11.07 -12.59
C LEU A 107 -7.55 10.27 -13.83
N VAL A 108 -7.99 9.00 -13.94
CA VAL A 108 -7.70 8.15 -15.09
C VAL A 108 -8.31 8.74 -16.37
N LEU A 109 -9.57 9.18 -16.32
CA LEU A 109 -10.24 9.77 -17.48
C LEU A 109 -9.62 11.10 -17.88
N ALA A 110 -9.11 11.91 -16.93
CA ALA A 110 -8.39 13.13 -17.24
C ALA A 110 -7.05 12.84 -17.95
N VAL A 111 -6.28 11.88 -17.43
CA VAL A 111 -5.03 11.42 -18.06
C VAL A 111 -5.30 10.85 -19.44
N ALA A 112 -6.34 10.02 -19.60
CA ALA A 112 -6.73 9.47 -20.88
C ALA A 112 -7.12 10.58 -21.86
N THR A 113 -7.95 11.54 -21.44
CA THR A 113 -8.36 12.69 -22.25
C THR A 113 -7.14 13.43 -22.80
N GLY A 114 -6.20 13.83 -21.93
CA GLY A 114 -5.02 14.55 -22.38
C GLY A 114 -4.07 13.72 -23.24
N GLY A 115 -3.85 12.45 -22.89
CA GLY A 115 -2.97 11.56 -23.64
C GLY A 115 -3.50 11.22 -25.03
N TYR A 116 -4.80 10.95 -25.16
CA TYR A 116 -5.44 10.65 -26.44
C TYR A 116 -5.66 11.91 -27.29
N ALA A 117 -5.93 13.07 -26.68
CA ALA A 117 -5.92 14.35 -27.39
C ALA A 117 -4.57 14.57 -28.08
N ARG A 118 -3.47 14.35 -27.35
CA ARG A 118 -2.12 14.45 -27.92
C ARG A 118 -1.91 13.46 -29.06
N ARG A 119 -2.28 12.18 -28.90
CA ARG A 119 -2.15 11.17 -29.98
C ARG A 119 -2.94 11.54 -31.24
N ALA A 120 -4.10 12.18 -31.07
CA ALA A 120 -4.91 12.66 -32.19
C ALA A 120 -4.28 13.87 -32.89
N LEU A 121 -3.68 14.79 -32.13
CA LEU A 121 -3.08 16.04 -32.60
C LEU A 121 -1.64 15.90 -33.13
N GLU A 122 -0.94 14.81 -32.81
CA GLU A 122 0.44 14.56 -33.28
C GLU A 122 0.52 14.58 -34.82
N ARG A 123 1.18 15.62 -35.35
CA ARG A 123 1.37 15.86 -36.79
C ARG A 123 2.16 14.73 -37.45
N ALA A 124 1.85 14.47 -38.73
CA ALA A 124 2.63 13.54 -39.53
C ALA A 124 4.06 14.10 -39.69
N GLY A 125 5.09 13.32 -39.34
CA GLY A 125 6.49 13.72 -39.47
C GLY A 125 7.12 14.46 -38.29
N ALA A 126 6.53 14.41 -37.08
CA ALA A 126 7.28 14.80 -35.89
C ALA A 126 8.39 13.75 -35.65
N PRO A 127 9.69 14.14 -35.67
CA PRO A 127 10.77 13.18 -35.52
C PRO A 127 10.62 12.47 -34.17
N ARG A 128 10.54 11.14 -34.20
CA ARG A 128 10.75 10.33 -33.00
C ARG A 128 12.18 10.61 -32.55
N GLN A 129 12.35 11.35 -31.45
CA GLN A 129 13.65 11.42 -30.79
C GLN A 129 13.96 10.01 -30.26
N GLY A 130 14.68 9.23 -31.07
CA GLY A 130 14.97 7.82 -30.84
C GLY A 130 14.69 7.01 -32.10
N ASP A 131 15.57 7.09 -33.08
CA ASP A 131 15.60 6.12 -34.18
C ASP A 131 15.69 4.70 -33.61
N ALA A 132 14.69 3.89 -33.95
CA ALA A 132 14.64 2.44 -33.87
C ALA A 132 15.35 1.79 -32.65
N HIS A 133 14.85 2.00 -31.43
CA HIS A 133 14.80 0.86 -30.52
C HIS A 133 13.62 -0.01 -30.97
N ASP A 134 13.92 -1.13 -31.62
CA ASP A 134 12.96 -2.15 -32.06
C ASP A 134 11.89 -2.35 -30.97
N ASP A 135 10.72 -1.75 -31.18
CA ASP A 135 9.56 -1.89 -30.33
C ASP A 135 8.99 -3.28 -30.61
N ALA A 136 9.65 -4.29 -30.03
CA ALA A 136 9.38 -5.69 -30.32
C ALA A 136 7.86 -5.91 -30.15
N PRO A 137 7.19 -6.51 -31.17
CA PRO A 137 5.76 -6.70 -31.08
C PRO A 137 5.45 -7.55 -29.86
N VAL A 138 4.42 -7.15 -29.11
CA VAL A 138 3.97 -7.94 -27.95
C VAL A 138 3.63 -9.33 -28.45
N ALA A 139 4.21 -10.33 -27.78
CA ALA A 139 4.00 -11.73 -28.07
C ALA A 139 2.49 -12.00 -28.26
N LEU A 140 2.16 -12.74 -29.32
CA LEU A 140 0.77 -13.05 -29.66
C LEU A 140 0.06 -13.71 -28.47
N SER A 141 0.75 -14.59 -27.75
CA SER A 141 0.24 -15.23 -26.52
C SER A 141 -0.14 -14.21 -25.44
N SER A 142 0.70 -13.20 -25.18
CA SER A 142 0.40 -12.16 -24.20
C SER A 142 -0.80 -11.30 -24.63
N ARG A 143 -0.91 -10.96 -25.92
CA ARG A 143 -2.09 -10.26 -26.45
C ARG A 143 -3.36 -11.10 -26.31
N LEU A 144 -3.28 -12.38 -26.67
CA LEU A 144 -4.40 -13.31 -26.58
C LEU A 144 -4.88 -13.44 -25.13
N LEU A 145 -3.97 -13.65 -24.17
CA LEU A 145 -4.32 -13.72 -22.75
C LEU A 145 -5.03 -12.46 -22.25
N VAL A 146 -4.52 -11.28 -22.61
CA VAL A 146 -5.14 -10.00 -22.22
C VAL A 146 -6.53 -9.85 -22.83
N VAL A 147 -6.72 -10.23 -24.11
CA VAL A 147 -8.03 -10.18 -24.77
C VAL A 147 -9.01 -11.18 -24.15
N LEU A 148 -8.57 -12.42 -23.91
CA LEU A 148 -9.39 -13.46 -23.28
C LEU A 148 -9.82 -13.04 -21.86
N PHE A 149 -8.93 -12.40 -21.11
CA PHE A 149 -9.28 -11.89 -19.78
C PHE A 149 -10.22 -10.68 -19.84
N ALA A 150 -10.04 -9.78 -20.82
CA ALA A 150 -10.99 -8.69 -21.07
C ALA A 150 -12.40 -9.21 -21.38
N LEU A 151 -12.49 -10.25 -22.22
CA LEU A 151 -13.74 -10.93 -22.53
C LEU A 151 -14.33 -11.62 -21.31
N SER A 152 -13.50 -12.28 -20.50
CA SER A 152 -13.92 -12.90 -19.22
C SER A 152 -14.55 -11.88 -18.28
N ILE A 153 -13.90 -10.73 -18.07
CA ILE A 153 -14.44 -9.64 -17.24
C ILE A 153 -15.73 -9.08 -17.85
N ALA A 154 -15.80 -8.91 -19.18
CA ALA A 154 -17.02 -8.42 -19.83
C ALA A 154 -18.20 -9.39 -19.66
N VAL A 155 -17.96 -10.70 -19.80
CA VAL A 155 -18.97 -11.74 -19.55
C VAL A 155 -19.39 -11.71 -18.08
N ALA A 156 -18.45 -11.68 -17.15
CA ALA A 156 -18.73 -11.64 -15.72
C ALA A 156 -19.46 -10.35 -15.29
N LEU A 157 -19.18 -9.21 -15.93
CA LEU A 157 -19.93 -7.96 -15.76
C LEU A 157 -21.39 -8.13 -16.18
N VAL A 158 -21.64 -8.65 -17.38
CA VAL A 158 -23.01 -8.87 -17.87
C VAL A 158 -23.77 -9.86 -16.98
N ARG A 159 -23.11 -10.94 -16.55
CA ARG A 159 -23.68 -11.92 -15.62
C ARG A 159 -24.01 -11.29 -14.28
N GLY A 160 -23.10 -10.49 -13.72
CA GLY A 160 -23.32 -9.79 -12.44
C GLY A 160 -24.49 -8.82 -12.51
N VAL A 161 -24.57 -8.02 -13.58
CA VAL A 161 -25.71 -7.12 -13.81
C VAL A 161 -27.02 -7.90 -13.97
N SER A 162 -27.00 -9.03 -14.68
CA SER A 162 -28.18 -9.88 -14.85
C SER A 162 -28.62 -10.52 -13.53
N ASP A 163 -27.69 -11.01 -12.71
CA ASP A 163 -27.96 -11.58 -11.40
C ASP A 163 -28.51 -10.53 -10.41
N ALA A 164 -28.09 -9.28 -10.55
CA ALA A 164 -28.61 -8.16 -9.78
C ALA A 164 -30.03 -7.70 -10.18
N GLY A 165 -30.68 -8.38 -11.15
CA GLY A 165 -32.02 -8.02 -11.63
C GLY A 165 -32.05 -7.13 -12.88
N GLY A 166 -30.90 -6.90 -13.52
CA GLY A 166 -30.78 -6.07 -14.71
C GLY A 166 -30.00 -4.78 -14.48
N PHE A 167 -29.72 -4.04 -15.56
CA PHE A 167 -28.99 -2.78 -15.45
C PHE A 167 -29.89 -1.66 -14.93
N GLU A 168 -29.55 -1.13 -13.77
CA GLU A 168 -30.13 0.08 -13.20
C GLU A 168 -28.99 1.03 -12.81
N PHE A 169 -29.00 2.24 -13.36
CA PHE A 169 -27.98 3.24 -13.05
C PHE A 169 -28.30 3.96 -11.74
N GLY A 170 -27.30 4.12 -10.87
CA GLY A 170 -27.41 4.98 -9.70
C GLY A 170 -26.05 5.50 -9.24
N TRP A 171 -26.02 6.77 -8.85
CA TRP A 171 -24.80 7.47 -8.41
C TRP A 171 -24.20 6.93 -7.11
N PHE A 172 -25.05 6.36 -6.25
CA PHE A 172 -24.68 5.94 -4.89
C PHE A 172 -25.19 4.54 -4.52
N GLN A 173 -25.30 3.64 -5.50
CA GLN A 173 -25.71 2.26 -5.23
C GLN A 173 -24.71 1.52 -4.34
N GLY A 174 -25.25 0.72 -3.41
CA GLY A 174 -24.50 -0.16 -2.53
C GLY A 174 -24.06 -1.47 -3.20
N TYR A 175 -23.57 -2.40 -2.39
CA TYR A 175 -22.96 -3.66 -2.86
C TYR A 175 -23.97 -4.65 -3.46
N PHE A 176 -25.25 -4.51 -3.14
CA PHE A 176 -26.32 -5.38 -3.63
C PHE A 176 -26.84 -5.00 -5.02
N GLY A 177 -26.58 -3.77 -5.48
CA GLY A 177 -27.05 -3.26 -6.77
C GLY A 177 -26.19 -3.66 -7.97
N PRO A 178 -26.70 -3.50 -9.21
CA PRO A 178 -25.99 -3.83 -10.45
C PRO A 178 -24.74 -2.98 -10.69
N MET A 179 -24.70 -1.74 -10.17
CA MET A 179 -23.52 -0.88 -10.33
C MET A 179 -22.29 -1.40 -9.58
N ASN A 180 -22.45 -2.31 -8.62
CA ASN A 180 -21.32 -2.98 -7.99
C ASN A 180 -20.48 -3.79 -8.99
N SER A 181 -21.11 -4.42 -9.99
CA SER A 181 -20.39 -5.13 -11.05
C SER A 181 -19.53 -4.18 -11.89
N VAL A 182 -20.04 -2.96 -12.16
CA VAL A 182 -19.29 -1.90 -12.86
C VAL A 182 -18.10 -1.43 -12.03
N ARG A 183 -18.29 -1.25 -10.71
CA ARG A 183 -17.23 -0.86 -9.76
C ARG A 183 -16.02 -1.80 -9.86
N LEU A 184 -16.26 -3.11 -9.99
CA LEU A 184 -15.20 -4.12 -10.07
C LEU A 184 -14.60 -4.23 -11.47
N ALA A 185 -15.41 -4.14 -12.52
CA ALA A 185 -14.96 -4.30 -13.90
C ALA A 185 -14.00 -3.16 -14.35
N LYS A 186 -14.25 -1.93 -13.89
CA LYS A 186 -13.60 -0.71 -14.40
C LYS A 186 -12.07 -0.75 -14.31
N SER A 187 -11.50 -1.32 -13.25
CA SER A 187 -10.07 -1.24 -12.96
C SER A 187 -9.20 -1.88 -14.04
N PHE A 188 -9.62 -3.02 -14.58
CA PHE A 188 -8.90 -3.68 -15.67
C PHE A 188 -9.03 -2.87 -16.98
N PHE A 189 -10.22 -2.38 -17.30
CA PHE A 189 -10.44 -1.57 -18.50
C PHE A 189 -9.74 -0.20 -18.43
N PHE A 190 -9.63 0.42 -17.26
CA PHE A 190 -8.81 1.60 -17.03
C PHE A 190 -7.32 1.31 -17.20
N ALA A 191 -6.83 0.17 -16.74
CA ALA A 191 -5.47 -0.24 -17.01
C ALA A 191 -5.25 -0.38 -18.53
N LEU A 192 -6.16 -1.03 -19.26
CA LEU A 192 -6.12 -1.13 -20.73
C LEU A 192 -6.24 0.22 -21.44
N LEU A 193 -7.04 1.15 -20.91
CA LEU A 193 -7.22 2.49 -21.47
C LEU A 193 -5.90 3.29 -21.42
N LEU A 194 -5.15 3.22 -20.31
CA LEU A 194 -3.89 3.94 -20.17
C LEU A 194 -2.69 3.20 -20.74
N PHE A 195 -2.81 1.89 -20.97
CA PHE A 195 -1.68 1.06 -21.40
C PHE A 195 -1.03 1.51 -22.73
N PRO A 196 -1.78 1.87 -23.79
CA PRO A 196 -1.20 2.42 -25.02
C PRO A 196 -0.39 3.70 -24.79
N LEU A 197 -0.82 4.55 -23.85
CA LEU A 197 -0.10 5.79 -23.50
C LEU A 197 1.22 5.47 -22.80
N TRP A 198 1.23 4.47 -21.92
CA TRP A 198 2.46 3.99 -21.29
C TRP A 198 3.43 3.41 -22.32
N ARG A 199 2.92 2.62 -23.27
CA ARG A 199 3.75 2.05 -24.34
C ARG A 199 4.42 3.12 -25.19
N ASP A 200 3.66 4.14 -25.60
CA ASP A 200 4.21 5.26 -26.35
C ASP A 200 5.33 5.98 -25.58
N ALA A 201 5.11 6.23 -24.29
CA ALA A 201 6.11 6.88 -23.44
C ALA A 201 7.34 5.99 -23.15
N HIS A 202 7.12 4.68 -22.98
CA HIS A 202 8.19 3.70 -22.77
C HIS A 202 9.01 3.50 -24.05
N ALA A 203 8.38 3.43 -25.22
CA ALA A 203 9.09 3.36 -26.49
C ALA A 203 9.91 4.63 -26.78
N ALA A 204 9.44 5.80 -26.34
CA ALA A 204 10.18 7.06 -26.48
C ALA A 204 11.42 7.13 -25.57
N ASP A 205 11.28 6.76 -24.29
CA ASP A 205 12.40 6.69 -23.35
C ASP A 205 12.13 5.64 -22.27
N PRO A 206 12.61 4.39 -22.45
CA PRO A 206 12.33 3.29 -21.55
C PRO A 206 12.83 3.54 -20.13
N LEU A 207 13.98 4.19 -19.98
CA LEU A 207 14.62 4.44 -18.70
C LEU A 207 13.89 5.53 -17.92
N LYS A 208 13.49 6.62 -18.60
CA LYS A 208 12.72 7.70 -17.98
C LYS A 208 11.32 7.24 -17.60
N ALA A 209 10.61 6.53 -18.48
CA ALA A 209 9.29 5.98 -18.18
C ALA A 209 9.37 5.02 -16.97
N SER A 210 10.35 4.11 -16.96
CA SER A 210 10.58 3.19 -15.84
C SER A 210 10.89 3.92 -14.53
N ARG A 211 11.68 5.00 -14.60
CA ARG A 211 12.02 5.82 -13.44
C ARG A 211 10.80 6.60 -12.93
N TYR A 212 10.02 7.21 -13.81
CA TYR A 212 8.82 7.96 -13.43
C TYR A 212 7.80 7.05 -12.76
N TRP A 213 7.58 5.85 -13.30
CA TRP A 213 6.69 4.86 -12.71
C TRP A 213 7.17 4.44 -11.31
N SER A 214 8.45 4.06 -11.18
CA SER A 214 9.03 3.62 -9.91
C SER A 214 9.07 4.75 -8.86
N THR A 215 9.38 5.98 -9.27
CA THR A 215 9.34 7.15 -8.38
C THR A 215 7.91 7.47 -7.98
N GLY A 216 6.95 7.41 -8.90
CA GLY A 216 5.53 7.64 -8.62
C GLY A 216 4.97 6.68 -7.58
N LEU A 217 5.20 5.37 -7.74
CA LEU A 217 4.81 4.37 -6.74
C LEU A 217 5.52 4.57 -5.40
N CYS A 218 6.79 4.97 -5.41
CA CYS A 218 7.53 5.30 -4.18
C CYS A 218 6.96 6.52 -3.46
N VAL A 219 6.52 7.55 -4.20
CA VAL A 219 5.86 8.74 -3.62
C VAL A 219 4.48 8.36 -3.07
N GLY A 220 3.71 7.55 -3.79
CA GLY A 220 2.43 7.04 -3.32
C GLY A 220 2.57 6.23 -2.03
N LEU A 221 3.56 5.33 -1.97
CA LEU A 221 3.91 4.60 -0.75
C LEU A 221 4.30 5.53 0.40
N ALA A 222 5.08 6.57 0.13
CA ALA A 222 5.44 7.56 1.15
C ALA A 222 4.20 8.27 1.70
N GLY A 223 3.29 8.70 0.81
CA GLY A 223 2.03 9.34 1.20
C GLY A 223 1.15 8.44 2.06
N VAL A 224 0.94 7.19 1.64
CA VAL A 224 0.14 6.20 2.40
C VAL A 224 0.78 5.90 3.76
N SER A 225 2.11 5.77 3.80
CA SER A 225 2.81 5.49 5.05
C SER A 225 2.77 6.69 6.01
N LEU A 226 2.76 7.91 5.49
CA LEU A 226 2.53 9.13 6.28
C LEU A 226 1.08 9.21 6.79
N ALA A 227 0.10 8.83 5.97
CA ALA A 227 -1.29 8.73 6.40
C ALA A 227 -1.48 7.69 7.51
N ALA A 228 -0.84 6.52 7.38
CA ALA A 228 -0.80 5.51 8.44
C ALA A 228 -0.18 6.04 9.75
N LEU A 229 0.92 6.79 9.65
CA LEU A 229 1.57 7.42 10.80
C LEU A 229 0.64 8.46 11.47
N TRP A 230 -0.01 9.29 10.66
CA TRP A 230 -0.96 10.30 11.12
C TRP A 230 -2.18 9.67 11.82
N GLU A 231 -2.79 8.65 11.22
CA GLU A 231 -3.94 7.92 11.79
C GLU A 231 -3.57 7.34 13.16
N ARG A 232 -2.42 6.67 13.25
CA ARG A 232 -1.91 6.09 14.49
C ARG A 232 -1.65 7.16 15.56
N LEU A 233 -1.07 8.28 15.17
CA LEU A 233 -0.82 9.42 16.06
C LEU A 233 -2.12 10.03 16.59
N ALA A 234 -3.15 10.13 15.74
CA ALA A 234 -4.44 10.71 16.11
C ALA A 234 -5.26 9.77 17.03
N PHE A 235 -5.39 8.49 16.69
CA PHE A 235 -6.36 7.59 17.33
C PHE A 235 -5.77 6.66 18.40
N THR A 236 -4.47 6.38 18.37
CA THR A 236 -3.82 5.48 19.33
C THR A 236 -2.62 6.18 19.96
N ARG A 237 -1.41 5.67 19.74
CA ARG A 237 -0.11 6.33 19.89
C ARG A 237 0.85 5.63 18.94
N LEU A 238 1.94 6.28 18.55
CA LEU A 238 2.88 5.70 17.57
C LEU A 238 3.40 4.31 17.96
N LEU A 239 3.69 4.09 19.25
CA LEU A 239 4.28 2.86 19.76
C LEU A 239 3.28 1.97 20.53
N ASP A 240 1.98 2.24 20.43
CA ASP A 240 0.97 1.37 21.05
C ASP A 240 0.68 0.20 20.11
N PHE A 241 1.22 -0.97 20.41
CA PHE A 241 0.96 -2.21 19.67
C PHE A 241 0.08 -3.19 20.46
N THR A 242 -0.60 -2.68 21.50
CA THR A 242 -1.41 -3.49 22.41
C THR A 242 -2.90 -3.35 22.13
N THR A 243 -3.36 -2.17 21.71
CA THR A 243 -4.75 -1.95 21.30
C THR A 243 -5.07 -2.67 19.99
N ASP A 244 -6.27 -3.29 19.94
CA ASP A 244 -6.88 -3.84 18.73
C ASP A 244 -7.34 -2.70 17.79
N TYR A 245 -6.37 -2.06 17.14
CA TYR A 245 -6.58 -1.01 16.15
C TYR A 245 -5.71 -1.27 14.93
N ARG A 246 -6.34 -1.73 13.84
CA ARG A 246 -5.65 -1.96 12.56
C ARG A 246 -5.66 -0.68 11.74
N THR A 247 -4.49 -0.26 11.28
CA THR A 247 -4.35 0.93 10.44
C THR A 247 -4.98 0.72 9.07
N THR A 248 -5.69 1.72 8.57
CA THR A 248 -6.38 1.71 7.26
C THR A 248 -5.81 2.74 6.28
N ALA A 249 -4.98 3.68 6.76
CA ALA A 249 -4.50 4.84 6.03
C ALA A 249 -5.65 5.57 5.31
N LEU A 250 -5.55 5.84 4.01
CA LEU A 250 -6.64 6.44 3.22
C LEU A 250 -7.38 5.40 2.35
N PHE A 251 -7.39 4.14 2.78
CA PHE A 251 -8.11 3.05 2.10
C PHE A 251 -9.53 2.91 2.64
N TRP A 252 -10.44 3.72 2.10
CA TRP A 252 -11.87 3.67 2.45
C TRP A 252 -12.50 2.32 2.13
N GLU A 253 -11.97 1.58 1.16
CA GLU A 253 -12.43 0.24 0.76
C GLU A 253 -12.38 -0.74 1.93
N MET A 254 -11.63 -0.41 2.98
CA MET A 254 -11.59 -1.18 4.22
C MET A 254 -12.80 -0.97 5.14
N HIS A 255 -13.82 -0.18 4.77
CA HIS A 255 -15.03 0.10 5.59
C HIS A 255 -15.88 -1.12 5.94
N VAL A 256 -15.69 -2.23 5.22
CA VAL A 256 -16.31 -3.53 5.46
C VAL A 256 -15.27 -4.60 5.83
N GLY A 257 -14.12 -4.16 6.33
CA GLY A 257 -12.91 -4.98 6.47
C GLY A 257 -12.17 -5.15 5.14
N GLY A 258 -11.35 -6.19 5.02
CA GLY A 258 -10.49 -6.35 3.83
C GLY A 258 -9.02 -6.08 4.12
N ALA A 259 -8.22 -6.09 3.05
CA ALA A 259 -6.77 -5.94 3.11
C ALA A 259 -6.24 -5.01 1.99
N ALA A 260 -6.99 -3.94 1.67
CA ALA A 260 -6.61 -2.98 0.61
C ALA A 260 -5.24 -2.32 0.88
N LEU A 261 -5.01 -1.83 2.11
CA LEU A 261 -3.70 -1.28 2.48
C LEU A 261 -2.57 -2.33 2.30
N ASP A 262 -2.83 -3.58 2.67
CA ASP A 262 -1.90 -4.69 2.57
C ASP A 262 -1.50 -4.97 1.11
N GLY A 263 -2.49 -5.01 0.21
CA GLY A 263 -2.30 -5.18 -1.23
C GLY A 263 -1.44 -4.07 -1.82
N PHE A 264 -1.77 -2.81 -1.52
CA PHE A 264 -0.98 -1.67 -1.98
C PHE A 264 0.47 -1.67 -1.46
N LEU A 265 0.68 -1.99 -0.18
CA LEU A 265 2.03 -2.10 0.39
C LEU A 265 2.84 -3.19 -0.33
N ALA A 266 2.25 -4.35 -0.57
CA ALA A 266 2.89 -5.45 -1.29
C ALA A 266 3.27 -5.07 -2.73
N LEU A 267 2.41 -4.30 -3.41
CA LEU A 267 2.67 -3.84 -4.78
C LEU A 267 3.77 -2.77 -4.87
N THR A 268 3.97 -1.95 -3.84
CA THR A 268 4.80 -0.73 -3.94
C THR A 268 6.15 -0.79 -3.22
N VAL A 269 6.29 -1.57 -2.14
CA VAL A 269 7.55 -1.68 -1.39
C VAL A 269 8.75 -2.11 -2.26
N PRO A 270 8.63 -3.09 -3.20
CA PRO A 270 9.72 -3.44 -4.12
C PRO A 270 10.21 -2.27 -4.99
N PHE A 271 9.32 -1.33 -5.35
CA PHE A 271 9.70 -0.13 -6.12
C PHE A 271 10.44 0.90 -5.26
N ALA A 272 10.11 1.04 -3.98
CA ALA A 272 10.89 1.89 -3.08
C ALA A 272 12.31 1.34 -2.84
N VAL A 273 12.45 0.01 -2.71
CA VAL A 273 13.76 -0.65 -2.67
C VAL A 273 14.53 -0.41 -3.96
N ARG A 274 13.86 -0.46 -5.12
CA ARG A 274 14.48 -0.14 -6.41
C ARG A 274 14.95 1.31 -6.48
N GLU A 275 14.16 2.27 -6.01
CA GLU A 275 14.55 3.68 -5.95
C GLU A 275 15.77 3.88 -5.04
N LEU A 276 15.82 3.21 -3.88
CA LEU A 276 16.99 3.22 -3.00
C LEU A 276 18.25 2.69 -3.72
N GLN A 277 18.11 1.61 -4.48
CA GLN A 277 19.22 0.97 -5.22
C GLN A 277 19.70 1.80 -6.42
N THR A 278 18.82 2.57 -7.06
CA THR A 278 19.10 3.33 -8.29
C THR A 278 19.32 4.83 -8.05
N ALA A 279 19.19 5.30 -6.81
CA ALA A 279 19.37 6.71 -6.47
C ALA A 279 20.83 7.19 -6.65
N GLY A 280 21.07 7.93 -7.74
CA GLY A 280 22.34 8.62 -7.97
C GLY A 280 22.56 9.79 -6.99
N ARG A 281 21.52 10.60 -6.74
CA ARG A 281 21.57 11.80 -5.88
C ARG A 281 21.31 11.46 -4.41
N GLY A 282 22.03 12.12 -3.50
CA GLY A 282 21.93 11.88 -2.05
C GLY A 282 20.52 12.09 -1.49
N TRP A 283 19.83 13.16 -1.88
CA TRP A 283 18.47 13.44 -1.41
C TRP A 283 17.45 12.40 -1.87
N ARG A 284 17.57 11.86 -3.10
CA ARG A 284 16.70 10.77 -3.59
C ARG A 284 16.91 9.50 -2.79
N TRP A 285 18.16 9.23 -2.44
CA TRP A 285 18.53 8.08 -1.63
C TRP A 285 17.96 8.21 -0.20
N ILE A 286 18.10 9.39 0.42
CA ILE A 286 17.52 9.69 1.75
C ILE A 286 16.00 9.57 1.70
N GLY A 287 15.36 10.13 0.67
CA GLY A 287 13.91 10.04 0.49
C GLY A 287 13.43 8.59 0.40
N ALA A 288 14.05 7.77 -0.47
CA ALA A 288 13.69 6.35 -0.59
C ALA A 288 13.94 5.57 0.71
N LEU A 289 15.01 5.87 1.45
CA LEU A 289 15.27 5.26 2.75
C LEU A 289 14.18 5.63 3.77
N ALA A 290 13.84 6.91 3.87
CA ALA A 290 12.79 7.39 4.75
C ALA A 290 11.44 6.75 4.41
N THR A 291 11.10 6.64 3.11
CA THR A 291 9.92 5.92 2.65
C THR A 291 9.92 4.47 3.11
N LEU A 292 11.04 3.74 2.99
CA LEU A 292 11.10 2.34 3.44
C LEU A 292 10.93 2.21 4.96
N VAL A 293 11.48 3.13 5.75
CA VAL A 293 11.28 3.15 7.21
C VAL A 293 9.81 3.38 7.55
N LEU A 294 9.17 4.37 6.92
CA LEU A 294 7.75 4.66 7.11
C LEU A 294 6.86 3.50 6.63
N ALA A 295 7.18 2.91 5.48
CA ALA A 295 6.48 1.74 4.94
C ALA A 295 6.63 0.53 5.87
N SER A 296 7.79 0.32 6.47
CA SER A 296 7.98 -0.74 7.47
C SER A 296 7.05 -0.53 8.66
N TYR A 297 6.93 0.71 9.14
CA TYR A 297 5.98 1.04 10.21
C TYR A 297 4.53 0.76 9.78
N ALA A 298 4.11 1.23 8.60
CA ALA A 298 2.77 0.98 8.08
C ALA A 298 2.47 -0.52 7.95
N CYS A 299 3.42 -1.31 7.42
CA CYS A 299 3.29 -2.77 7.35
C CYS A 299 3.04 -3.36 8.74
N LEU A 300 3.81 -2.94 9.75
CA LEU A 300 3.69 -3.42 11.12
C LEU A 300 2.36 -3.09 11.78
N THR A 301 1.80 -1.91 11.52
CA THR A 301 0.53 -1.47 12.13
C THR A 301 -0.73 -1.95 11.41
N THR A 302 -0.58 -2.65 10.28
CA THR A 302 -1.69 -3.42 9.67
C THR A 302 -2.10 -4.62 10.54
N PHE A 303 -1.18 -5.12 11.38
CA PHE A 303 -1.30 -6.36 12.14
C PHE A 303 -1.75 -7.57 11.27
N SER A 304 -1.32 -7.56 10.01
CA SER A 304 -1.70 -8.57 9.03
C SER A 304 -0.61 -9.64 8.89
N ARG A 305 -0.96 -10.90 9.22
CA ARG A 305 -0.09 -12.06 8.98
C ARG A 305 0.27 -12.16 7.49
N GLY A 306 -0.67 -11.79 6.60
CA GLY A 306 -0.48 -11.77 5.15
C GLY A 306 0.64 -10.81 4.72
N VAL A 307 0.64 -9.57 5.22
CA VAL A 307 1.70 -8.58 4.91
C VAL A 307 3.05 -9.02 5.46
N PHE A 308 3.06 -9.56 6.68
CA PHE A 308 4.30 -10.01 7.32
C PHE A 308 4.98 -11.13 6.55
N LEU A 309 4.22 -11.92 5.77
CA LEU A 309 4.76 -12.91 4.84
C LEU A 309 5.03 -12.31 3.45
N ALA A 310 4.11 -11.50 2.92
CA ALA A 310 4.15 -10.98 1.56
C ALA A 310 5.36 -10.09 1.28
N ILE A 311 5.69 -9.18 2.21
CA ILE A 311 6.80 -8.25 2.04
C ILE A 311 8.15 -9.00 1.96
N PRO A 312 8.50 -9.90 2.89
CA PRO A 312 9.70 -10.73 2.76
C PRO A 312 9.73 -11.56 1.48
N VAL A 313 8.63 -12.24 1.11
CA VAL A 313 8.59 -13.07 -0.11
C VAL A 313 8.83 -12.22 -1.35
N GLY A 314 8.14 -11.08 -1.49
CA GLY A 314 8.33 -10.16 -2.61
C GLY A 314 9.76 -9.63 -2.70
N LEU A 315 10.36 -9.26 -1.56
CA LEU A 315 11.75 -8.78 -1.50
C LEU A 315 12.77 -9.89 -1.79
N VAL A 316 12.51 -11.14 -1.38
CA VAL A 316 13.35 -12.30 -1.72
C VAL A 316 13.32 -12.58 -3.22
N VAL A 317 12.14 -12.56 -3.84
CA VAL A 317 11.99 -12.73 -5.30
C VAL A 317 12.72 -11.60 -6.04
N MET A 318 12.52 -10.35 -5.62
CA MET A 318 13.22 -9.19 -6.18
C MET A 318 14.74 -9.32 -6.01
N ALA A 319 15.23 -9.67 -4.83
CA ALA A 319 16.65 -9.82 -4.56
C ALA A 319 17.26 -10.95 -5.41
N TRP A 320 16.59 -12.10 -5.51
CA TRP A 320 17.04 -13.24 -6.31
C TRP A 320 17.15 -12.89 -7.79
N LEU A 321 16.12 -12.27 -8.37
CA LEU A 321 16.16 -11.84 -9.77
C LEU A 321 17.17 -10.72 -10.01
N GLY A 322 17.26 -9.75 -9.11
CA GLY A 322 18.25 -8.68 -9.16
C GLY A 322 19.69 -9.22 -9.10
N MET A 323 19.94 -10.25 -8.29
CA MET A 323 21.23 -10.94 -8.24
C MET A 323 21.53 -11.64 -9.56
N ARG A 324 20.56 -12.34 -10.17
CA ARG A 324 20.76 -12.99 -11.48
C ARG A 324 21.05 -11.97 -12.58
N GLN A 325 20.36 -10.84 -12.59
CA GLN A 325 20.58 -9.76 -13.55
C GLN A 325 21.96 -9.11 -13.38
N ARG A 326 22.46 -8.98 -12.15
CA ARG A 326 23.78 -8.38 -11.83
C ARG A 326 24.95 -9.38 -11.84
N ALA A 327 24.72 -10.67 -11.61
CA ALA A 327 25.75 -11.70 -11.76
C ALA A 327 26.21 -11.83 -13.22
N ALA A 328 25.35 -11.48 -14.16
CA ALA A 328 25.70 -11.26 -15.56
C ALA A 328 26.53 -9.96 -15.81
N LEU A 329 26.93 -9.22 -14.76
CA LEU A 329 27.56 -7.89 -14.79
C LEU A 329 28.79 -7.73 -13.85
N ALA A 330 29.44 -8.84 -13.46
CA ALA A 330 30.68 -8.94 -12.65
C ALA A 330 30.50 -9.26 -11.15
N GLY A 331 31.43 -10.08 -10.63
CA GLY A 331 31.37 -10.80 -9.34
C GLY A 331 31.47 -10.00 -8.04
N SER A 332 31.48 -8.66 -8.08
CA SER A 332 31.66 -7.80 -6.90
C SER A 332 30.40 -7.65 -6.02
N VAL A 333 29.19 -7.82 -6.59
CA VAL A 333 27.91 -7.58 -5.90
C VAL A 333 27.56 -8.64 -4.85
N ARG A 334 28.05 -9.88 -5.03
CA ARG A 334 27.74 -11.02 -4.15
C ARG A 334 28.28 -10.85 -2.73
N GLY A 335 29.42 -10.17 -2.57
CA GLY A 335 30.02 -9.88 -1.26
C GLY A 335 29.22 -8.87 -0.43
N TRP A 336 28.60 -7.86 -1.06
CA TRP A 336 27.90 -6.79 -0.35
C TRP A 336 26.58 -7.25 0.27
N MET A 337 25.85 -8.13 -0.44
CA MET A 337 24.60 -8.70 0.04
C MET A 337 24.82 -9.76 1.11
N GLY A 338 25.89 -10.55 1.00
CA GLY A 338 26.27 -11.52 2.04
C GLY A 338 26.49 -10.85 3.39
N TRP A 339 27.30 -9.78 3.42
CA TRP A 339 27.51 -9.02 4.66
C TRP A 339 26.25 -8.33 5.18
N ALA A 340 25.40 -7.79 4.29
CA ALA A 340 24.15 -7.18 4.71
C ALA A 340 23.24 -8.21 5.40
N ALA A 341 23.12 -9.42 4.84
CA ALA A 341 22.37 -10.51 5.42
C ALA A 341 22.96 -10.95 6.78
N VAL A 342 24.27 -11.10 6.89
CA VAL A 342 24.95 -11.44 8.16
C VAL A 342 24.62 -10.43 9.26
N PHE A 343 24.67 -9.13 8.95
CA PHE A 343 24.34 -8.09 9.93
C PHE A 343 22.86 -8.11 10.32
N VAL A 344 21.95 -8.15 9.34
CA VAL A 344 20.51 -8.10 9.62
C VAL A 344 20.04 -9.36 10.34
N ILE A 345 20.46 -10.55 9.88
CA ILE A 345 20.10 -11.83 10.50
C ILE A 345 20.77 -11.97 11.87
N GLY A 346 22.05 -11.62 11.98
CA GLY A 346 22.78 -11.65 13.25
C GLY A 346 22.15 -10.73 14.29
N TYR A 347 21.78 -9.52 13.88
CA TYR A 347 21.03 -8.59 14.73
C TYR A 347 19.66 -9.14 15.10
N ALA A 348 18.87 -9.61 14.12
CA ALA A 348 17.52 -10.13 14.35
C ALA A 348 17.55 -11.33 15.32
N GLY A 349 18.52 -12.22 15.19
CA GLY A 349 18.72 -13.35 16.11
C GLY A 349 19.07 -12.89 17.53
N ALA A 350 20.01 -11.96 17.68
CA ALA A 350 20.36 -11.39 18.99
C ALA A 350 19.18 -10.64 19.63
N ALA A 351 18.46 -9.85 18.84
CA ALA A 351 17.27 -9.13 19.24
C ALA A 351 16.15 -10.08 19.67
N PHE A 352 15.84 -11.12 18.89
CA PHE A 352 14.84 -12.12 19.19
C PHE A 352 15.16 -12.88 20.49
N TRP A 353 16.44 -13.22 20.70
CA TRP A 353 16.91 -13.89 21.92
C TRP A 353 16.74 -13.03 23.18
N LEU A 354 17.06 -11.73 23.07
CA LEU A 354 17.08 -10.78 24.19
C LEU A 354 15.73 -10.14 24.51
N PHE A 355 14.90 -9.91 23.50
CA PHE A 355 13.68 -9.12 23.63
C PHE A 355 12.72 -9.63 24.73
N PRO A 356 12.46 -10.95 24.90
CA PRO A 356 11.56 -11.45 25.95
C PRO A 356 11.90 -11.02 27.38
N VAL A 357 13.19 -10.80 27.67
CA VAL A 357 13.67 -10.50 29.02
C VAL A 357 14.16 -9.07 29.16
N ALA A 358 14.68 -8.47 28.09
CA ALA A 358 15.28 -7.14 28.12
C ALA A 358 14.40 -6.04 27.48
N GLY A 359 13.28 -6.43 26.84
CA GLY A 359 12.30 -5.55 26.20
C GLY A 359 12.91 -4.56 25.20
N TYR A 360 12.19 -3.45 24.96
CA TYR A 360 12.62 -2.38 24.04
C TYR A 360 13.96 -1.73 24.42
N ARG A 361 14.33 -1.72 25.71
CA ARG A 361 15.56 -1.09 26.19
C ARG A 361 16.80 -1.91 25.83
N GLY A 362 16.76 -3.23 26.07
CA GLY A 362 17.80 -4.14 25.62
C GLY A 362 17.88 -4.21 24.09
N LEU A 363 16.73 -4.17 23.41
CA LEU A 363 16.66 -4.12 21.95
C LEU A 363 17.37 -2.90 21.36
N LEU A 364 17.17 -1.71 21.95
CA LEU A 364 17.83 -0.48 21.53
C LEU A 364 19.34 -0.53 21.82
N ALA A 365 19.75 -1.08 22.98
CA ALA A 365 21.15 -1.24 23.33
C ALA A 365 21.89 -2.20 22.39
N VAL A 366 21.28 -3.32 22.02
CA VAL A 366 21.91 -4.24 21.05
C VAL A 366 21.93 -3.65 19.63
N LEU A 367 20.90 -2.89 19.23
CA LEU A 367 20.90 -2.16 17.95
C LEU A 367 22.05 -1.16 17.87
N GLY A 368 22.29 -0.38 18.94
CA GLY A 368 23.43 0.52 19.02
C GLY A 368 24.78 -0.21 18.94
N ALA A 369 24.90 -1.38 19.59
CA ALA A 369 26.12 -2.18 19.52
C ALA A 369 26.40 -2.69 18.08
N PHE A 370 25.37 -3.12 17.35
CA PHE A 370 25.53 -3.51 15.94
C PHE A 370 25.83 -2.30 15.02
N ALA A 371 25.25 -1.13 15.30
CA ALA A 371 25.52 0.10 14.55
C ALA A 371 26.98 0.56 14.67
N LEU A 372 27.53 0.51 15.89
CA LEU A 372 28.95 0.80 16.10
C LEU A 372 29.85 -0.28 15.48
N LEU A 373 29.46 -1.55 15.55
CA LEU A 373 30.20 -2.63 14.91
C LEU A 373 30.33 -2.41 13.40
N LEU A 374 29.22 -2.12 12.70
CA LEU A 374 29.21 -1.77 11.27
C LEU A 374 30.23 -0.68 10.92
N ARG A 375 30.33 0.33 11.79
CA ARG A 375 31.25 1.46 11.62
C ARG A 375 32.70 1.06 11.86
N LEU A 376 32.99 0.26 12.89
CA LEU A 376 34.33 -0.17 13.25
C LEU A 376 34.98 -1.02 12.15
N GLY A 377 34.26 -1.99 11.58
CA GLY A 377 34.81 -2.84 10.51
C GLY A 377 34.97 -2.14 9.16
N ALA A 378 34.44 -0.93 9.01
CA ALA A 378 34.61 -0.10 7.82
C ALA A 378 35.81 0.85 7.88
N SER A 379 36.44 0.99 9.05
CA SER A 379 37.65 1.80 9.22
C SER A 379 38.87 1.06 8.65
N PRO A 380 39.68 1.71 7.78
CA PRO A 380 40.86 1.07 7.21
C PRO A 380 41.84 0.63 8.31
N ALA A 381 42.49 -0.52 8.12
CA ALA A 381 43.61 -0.92 8.96
C ALA A 381 44.71 0.15 8.82
N GLY A 382 45.08 0.78 9.94
CA GLY A 382 46.19 1.73 9.96
C GLY A 382 47.52 1.01 9.76
N GLN A 383 48.54 1.71 9.26
CA GLN A 383 49.92 1.21 9.16
C GLN A 383 50.64 1.18 10.52
N GLU A 384 49.99 1.63 11.60
CA GLU A 384 50.56 1.71 12.94
C GLU A 384 50.64 0.32 13.63
N PRO A 385 51.74 0.01 14.34
CA PRO A 385 51.86 -1.21 15.14
C PRO A 385 50.80 -1.27 16.25
N ALA A 386 50.38 -2.50 16.61
CA ALA A 386 49.30 -2.75 17.55
C ALA A 386 49.66 -2.31 18.99
N PRO A 387 48.88 -1.42 19.64
CA PRO A 387 49.07 -1.07 21.04
C PRO A 387 48.21 -1.98 21.93
N GLU A 388 48.53 -3.29 21.96
CA GLU A 388 47.67 -4.33 22.56
C GLU A 388 47.30 -4.05 24.03
N TRP A 389 48.27 -3.64 24.86
CA TRP A 389 48.04 -3.38 26.28
C TRP A 389 47.37 -2.02 26.57
N ARG A 390 47.63 -0.98 25.77
CA ARG A 390 47.03 0.36 25.97
C ARG A 390 45.55 0.35 25.66
N THR A 391 45.13 -0.40 24.64
CA THR A 391 43.71 -0.65 24.38
C THR A 391 43.04 -1.39 25.52
N ALA A 392 43.66 -2.46 26.04
CA ALA A 392 43.11 -3.21 27.15
C ALA A 392 42.97 -2.36 28.41
N ALA A 393 44.01 -1.59 28.78
CA ALA A 393 43.99 -0.67 29.91
C ALA A 393 42.90 0.40 29.76
N LEU A 394 42.76 0.99 28.57
CA LEU A 394 41.72 1.99 28.30
C LEU A 394 40.31 1.37 28.33
N SER A 395 40.12 0.14 27.83
CA SER A 395 38.85 -0.59 27.93
C SER A 395 38.43 -0.82 29.37
N VAL A 396 39.38 -1.23 30.22
CA VAL A 396 39.14 -1.44 31.66
C VAL A 396 38.80 -0.12 32.34
N ALA A 397 39.56 0.95 32.07
CA ALA A 397 39.31 2.27 32.65
C ALA A 397 37.93 2.82 32.24
N LEU A 398 37.58 2.74 30.95
CA LEU A 398 36.28 3.19 30.44
C LEU A 398 35.12 2.34 31.00
N SER A 399 35.31 1.03 31.12
CA SER A 399 34.29 0.14 31.70
C SER A 399 34.11 0.39 33.20
N GLY A 400 35.20 0.70 33.92
CA GLY A 400 35.15 1.13 35.32
C GLY A 400 34.41 2.45 35.49
N LEU A 401 34.65 3.43 34.59
CA LEU A 401 33.90 4.69 34.57
C LEU A 401 32.41 4.47 34.26
N VAL A 402 32.09 3.57 33.33
CA VAL A 402 30.69 3.16 33.04
C VAL A 402 30.04 2.54 34.26
N LEU A 403 30.73 1.66 34.99
CA LEU A 403 30.23 1.06 36.22
C LEU A 403 29.95 2.12 37.30
N LEU A 404 30.91 3.02 37.53
CA LEU A 404 30.77 4.11 38.50
C LEU A 404 29.61 5.05 38.14
N ALA A 405 29.50 5.45 36.87
CA ALA A 405 28.38 6.27 36.39
C ALA A 405 27.03 5.55 36.50
N SER A 406 27.01 4.22 36.31
CA SER A 406 25.79 3.42 36.44
C SER A 406 25.26 3.37 37.87
N TRP A 407 26.16 3.39 38.85
CA TRP A 407 25.84 3.34 40.27
C TRP A 407 25.53 4.73 40.86
N ALA A 408 26.25 5.76 40.41
CA ALA A 408 26.15 7.11 40.98
C ALA A 408 24.96 7.93 40.48
N LEU A 409 24.32 7.56 39.36
CA LEU A 409 23.26 8.34 38.74
C LEU A 409 21.89 7.61 38.76
N PRO A 410 20.78 8.34 38.96
CA PRO A 410 19.44 7.78 38.72
C PRO A 410 19.32 7.32 37.27
N ARG A 411 18.97 6.05 37.07
CA ARG A 411 18.97 5.39 35.74
C ARG A 411 20.34 5.42 35.05
N GLY A 412 21.41 5.38 35.85
CA GLY A 412 22.79 5.52 35.42
C GLY A 412 23.22 4.52 34.34
N ALA A 413 22.63 3.32 34.29
CA ALA A 413 22.90 2.33 33.24
C ALA A 413 22.64 2.89 31.82
N TYR A 414 21.58 3.67 31.61
CA TYR A 414 21.28 4.25 30.29
C TYR A 414 22.20 5.44 29.97
N VAL A 415 22.53 6.26 30.97
CA VAL A 415 23.44 7.39 30.81
C VAL A 415 24.85 6.87 30.48
N ALA A 416 25.32 5.87 31.22
CA ALA A 416 26.61 5.24 30.99
C ALA A 416 26.70 4.59 29.60
N TYR A 417 25.61 3.91 29.15
CA TYR A 417 25.51 3.40 27.78
C TYR A 417 25.61 4.52 26.74
N ALA A 418 24.86 5.62 26.90
CA ALA A 418 24.87 6.74 25.97
C ALA A 418 26.25 7.43 25.89
N LEU A 419 26.93 7.60 27.02
CA LEU A 419 28.29 8.15 27.08
C LEU A 419 29.31 7.23 26.41
N ALA A 420 29.26 5.93 26.71
CA ALA A 420 30.14 4.94 26.06
C ALA A 420 29.90 4.89 24.55
N PHE A 421 28.63 4.92 24.12
CA PHE A 421 28.25 4.89 22.70
C PHE A 421 28.75 6.14 21.96
N THR A 422 28.54 7.32 22.53
CA THR A 422 28.98 8.59 21.92
C THR A 422 30.51 8.67 21.85
N PHE A 423 31.22 8.25 22.91
CA PHE A 423 32.68 8.16 22.90
C PHE A 423 33.21 7.21 21.82
N ALA A 424 32.70 5.97 21.78
CA ALA A 424 33.10 4.98 20.79
C ALA A 424 32.79 5.43 19.35
N GLY A 425 31.62 6.04 19.15
CA GLY A 425 31.18 6.62 17.89
C GLY A 425 32.12 7.74 17.43
N ALA A 426 32.42 8.71 18.29
CA ALA A 426 33.33 9.82 17.98
C ALA A 426 34.74 9.32 17.65
N ALA A 427 35.29 8.41 18.46
CA ALA A 427 36.60 7.81 18.23
C ALA A 427 36.67 7.00 16.92
N SER A 428 35.55 6.51 16.38
CA SER A 428 35.51 5.76 15.11
C SER A 428 35.65 6.63 13.85
N TYR A 429 35.65 7.96 13.96
CA TYR A 429 35.76 8.86 12.81
C TYR A 429 37.20 9.16 12.40
N ALA A 430 38.16 9.11 13.32
CA ALA A 430 39.56 9.37 13.04
C ALA A 430 40.37 8.05 13.01
N PRO A 431 41.20 7.80 11.97
CA PRO A 431 42.05 6.62 11.91
C PRO A 431 43.04 6.53 13.10
N ARG A 432 43.50 7.69 13.58
CA ARG A 432 44.42 7.82 14.72
C ARG A 432 43.81 7.35 16.05
N THR A 433 42.48 7.34 16.16
CA THR A 433 41.75 6.95 17.38
C THR A 433 41.09 5.59 17.27
N ARG A 434 41.44 4.77 16.26
CA ARG A 434 40.88 3.42 16.05
C ARG A 434 40.88 2.57 17.32
N TRP A 435 41.98 2.59 18.05
CA TRP A 435 42.17 1.85 19.29
C TRP A 435 41.27 2.35 20.43
N MET A 436 41.08 3.67 20.53
CA MET A 436 40.10 4.27 21.45
C MET A 436 38.67 3.88 21.08
N ALA A 437 38.38 3.71 19.79
CA ALA A 437 37.07 3.27 19.32
C ALA A 437 36.77 1.82 19.72
N PHE A 438 37.75 0.91 19.62
CA PHE A 438 37.61 -0.47 20.11
C PHE A 438 37.50 -0.54 21.63
N ALA A 439 38.26 0.29 22.37
CA ALA A 439 38.15 0.39 23.81
C ALA A 439 36.79 0.93 24.27
N GLY A 440 36.30 1.97 23.59
CA GLY A 440 34.95 2.49 23.77
C GLY A 440 33.88 1.45 23.44
N TYR A 441 34.09 0.63 22.41
CA TYR A 441 33.16 -0.44 22.05
C TYR A 441 33.06 -1.52 23.13
N ALA A 442 34.17 -1.91 23.74
CA ALA A 442 34.15 -2.82 24.89
C ALA A 442 33.33 -2.23 26.06
N ALA A 443 33.49 -0.93 26.32
CA ALA A 443 32.69 -0.22 27.33
C ALA A 443 31.19 -0.16 26.96
N VAL A 444 30.84 -0.05 25.66
CA VAL A 444 29.45 -0.14 25.17
C VAL A 444 28.86 -1.53 25.42
N LEU A 445 29.61 -2.61 25.16
CA LEU A 445 29.15 -3.97 25.43
C LEU A 445 28.96 -4.20 26.93
N PHE A 446 29.87 -3.69 27.77
CA PHE A 446 29.70 -3.74 29.22
C PHE A 446 28.46 -2.96 29.68
N ALA A 447 28.26 -1.75 29.18
CA ALA A 447 27.07 -0.95 29.45
C ALA A 447 25.78 -1.62 28.96
N LEU A 448 25.82 -2.36 27.84
CA LEU A 448 24.70 -3.16 27.34
C LEU A 448 24.28 -4.21 28.38
N GLY A 449 25.24 -4.92 28.97
CA GLY A 449 24.99 -5.85 30.07
C GLY A 449 24.30 -5.17 31.25
N LEU A 450 24.77 -3.98 31.65
CA LEU A 450 24.14 -3.19 32.72
C LEU A 450 22.72 -2.72 32.35
N VAL A 451 22.47 -2.32 31.11
CA VAL A 451 21.12 -1.96 30.62
C VAL A 451 20.17 -3.16 30.71
N CYS A 452 20.63 -4.34 30.27
CA CYS A 452 19.87 -5.58 30.37
C CYS A 452 19.60 -5.95 31.83
N TRP A 453 20.61 -5.91 32.69
CA TRP A 453 20.49 -6.23 34.11
C TRP A 453 19.56 -5.26 34.85
N HIS A 454 19.70 -3.96 34.60
CA HIS A 454 18.89 -2.93 35.25
C HIS A 454 17.40 -3.01 34.89
N TRP A 455 17.06 -3.40 33.66
CA TRP A 455 15.66 -3.52 33.22
C TRP A 455 15.06 -4.90 33.48
N GLY A 456 15.77 -5.96 33.11
CA GLY A 456 15.25 -7.33 33.10
C GLY A 456 15.86 -8.26 34.15
N GLY A 457 16.63 -7.71 35.09
CA GLY A 457 17.26 -8.46 36.17
C GLY A 457 18.30 -9.47 35.69
N GLU A 458 18.59 -10.44 36.56
CA GLU A 458 19.57 -11.51 36.30
C GLU A 458 19.28 -12.33 35.02
N PRO A 459 18.02 -12.72 34.70
CA PRO A 459 17.73 -13.47 33.48
C PRO A 459 18.11 -12.70 32.20
N ALA A 460 17.92 -11.38 32.18
CA ALA A 460 18.30 -10.55 31.04
C ALA A 460 19.81 -10.41 30.89
N LEU A 461 20.56 -10.32 32.01
CA LEU A 461 22.02 -10.32 31.98
C LEU A 461 22.56 -11.65 31.44
N ILE A 462 22.05 -12.78 31.93
CA ILE A 462 22.46 -14.12 31.48
C ILE A 462 22.27 -14.27 29.97
N ARG A 463 21.13 -13.82 29.42
CA ARG A 463 20.90 -13.85 27.97
C ARG A 463 21.76 -12.86 27.17
N ALA A 464 22.22 -11.77 27.79
CA ALA A 464 23.09 -10.78 27.16
C ALA A 464 24.55 -11.25 27.03
N LEU A 465 25.05 -12.05 27.97
CA LEU A 465 26.44 -12.49 27.99
C LEU A 465 26.90 -13.18 26.68
N PRO A 466 26.16 -14.15 26.10
CA PRO A 466 26.54 -14.76 24.83
C PRO A 466 26.59 -13.77 23.66
N VAL A 467 25.61 -12.85 23.58
CA VAL A 467 25.56 -11.81 22.54
C VAL A 467 26.75 -10.87 22.66
N MET A 468 27.06 -10.42 23.88
CA MET A 468 28.22 -9.58 24.18
C MET A 468 29.52 -10.29 23.83
N ALA A 469 29.66 -11.57 24.18
CA ALA A 469 30.84 -12.37 23.89
C ALA A 469 31.08 -12.50 22.38
N VAL A 470 30.05 -12.83 21.60
CA VAL A 470 30.14 -12.92 20.13
C VAL A 470 30.53 -11.57 19.52
N LEU A 471 29.89 -10.48 19.92
CA LEU A 471 30.20 -9.13 19.42
C LEU A 471 31.63 -8.70 19.80
N LEU A 472 32.08 -9.02 21.01
CA LEU A 472 33.43 -8.75 21.47
C LEU A 472 34.47 -9.55 20.66
N LEU A 473 34.21 -10.84 20.41
CA LEU A 473 35.09 -11.69 19.60
C LEU A 473 35.22 -11.16 18.16
N ILE A 474 34.11 -10.71 17.56
CA ILE A 474 34.14 -10.08 16.24
C ILE A 474 34.96 -8.77 16.29
N ALA A 475 34.75 -7.93 17.31
CA ALA A 475 35.51 -6.69 17.47
C ALA A 475 37.02 -6.95 17.66
N LEU A 476 37.39 -7.97 18.44
CA LEU A 476 38.80 -8.39 18.62
C LEU A 476 39.39 -8.94 17.31
N ALA A 477 38.64 -9.71 16.53
CA ALA A 477 39.06 -10.18 15.21
C ALA A 477 39.30 -9.02 14.23
N LEU A 478 38.45 -7.99 14.26
CA LEU A 478 38.62 -6.77 13.46
C LEU A 478 39.81 -5.91 13.94
N ALA A 479 40.06 -5.89 15.25
CA ALA A 479 41.18 -5.17 15.85
C ALA A 479 42.53 -5.84 15.52
N SER A 480 42.57 -7.18 15.47
CA SER A 480 43.76 -8.01 15.20
C SER A 480 44.04 -8.27 13.71
N ALA A 481 43.14 -7.86 12.81
CA ALA A 481 43.36 -7.98 11.37
C ALA A 481 44.63 -7.21 10.94
N ARG A 482 45.65 -7.95 10.48
CA ARG A 482 47.01 -7.43 10.16
C ARG A 482 47.00 -6.33 9.09
N ALA A 483 47.93 -5.37 9.23
CA ALA A 483 48.19 -4.22 8.35
C ALA A 483 48.56 -4.53 6.88
N GLY A 484 48.48 -5.79 6.44
CA GLY A 484 48.82 -6.24 5.08
C GLY A 484 47.65 -6.80 4.27
N ARG A 485 46.42 -6.89 4.83
CA ARG A 485 45.21 -7.23 4.06
C ARG A 485 44.43 -5.94 3.77
N PRO A 486 44.57 -5.34 2.57
CA PRO A 486 43.91 -4.07 2.23
C PRO A 486 42.38 -4.19 2.08
N GLU A 487 41.84 -5.41 2.14
CA GLU A 487 40.43 -5.67 1.99
C GLU A 487 39.68 -5.34 3.29
N ARG A 488 38.88 -4.27 3.24
CA ARG A 488 37.88 -3.94 4.27
C ARG A 488 37.03 -5.18 4.55
N ALA A 489 36.74 -5.46 5.82
CA ALA A 489 35.94 -6.64 6.21
C ALA A 489 34.57 -6.66 5.51
N TRP A 490 33.97 -5.48 5.31
CA TRP A 490 32.72 -5.29 4.56
C TRP A 490 32.67 -3.90 3.90
N PRO A 491 31.65 -3.59 3.08
CA PRO A 491 31.56 -2.32 2.37
C PRO A 491 31.57 -1.11 3.30
N SER A 492 32.46 -0.15 3.04
CA SER A 492 32.57 1.09 3.84
C SER A 492 31.67 2.22 3.36
N SER A 493 30.84 1.98 2.34
CA SER A 493 29.99 3.03 1.81
C SER A 493 28.94 3.42 2.86
N ARG A 494 28.85 4.73 3.17
CA ARG A 494 27.88 5.24 4.16
C ARG A 494 26.43 4.88 3.77
N ARG A 495 26.14 4.86 2.47
CA ARG A 495 24.82 4.44 1.94
C ARG A 495 24.52 2.98 2.27
N TRP A 496 25.46 2.06 2.04
CA TRP A 496 25.26 0.65 2.40
C TRP A 496 25.07 0.47 3.90
N GLN A 497 25.91 1.09 4.74
CA GLN A 497 25.79 0.99 6.20
C GLN A 497 24.45 1.52 6.71
N ALA A 498 24.01 2.68 6.21
CA ALA A 498 22.74 3.27 6.59
C ALA A 498 21.55 2.43 6.11
N ALA A 499 21.62 1.79 4.93
CA ALA A 499 20.60 0.84 4.49
C ALA A 499 20.53 -0.41 5.37
N VAL A 500 21.68 -1.03 5.70
CA VAL A 500 21.75 -2.19 6.61
C VAL A 500 21.21 -1.82 7.99
N PHE A 501 21.58 -0.65 8.51
CA PHE A 501 21.05 -0.13 9.77
C PHE A 501 19.53 0.05 9.73
N ALA A 502 18.98 0.62 8.66
CA ALA A 502 17.54 0.75 8.51
C ALA A 502 16.82 -0.61 8.45
N CYS A 503 17.41 -1.63 7.81
CA CYS A 503 16.89 -2.99 7.85
C CYS A 503 16.90 -3.58 9.27
N MET A 504 17.94 -3.31 10.06
CA MET A 504 17.97 -3.71 11.48
C MET A 504 16.88 -3.00 12.27
N VAL A 505 16.67 -1.69 12.07
CA VAL A 505 15.57 -0.93 12.70
C VAL A 505 14.20 -1.53 12.34
N ALA A 506 13.98 -1.88 11.08
CA ALA A 506 12.74 -2.55 10.65
C ALA A 506 12.57 -3.91 11.34
N ALA A 507 13.65 -4.70 11.47
CA ALA A 507 13.64 -5.96 12.22
C ALA A 507 13.34 -5.73 13.71
N SER A 508 13.86 -4.65 14.33
CA SER A 508 13.51 -4.26 15.70
C SER A 508 12.02 -4.02 15.85
N GLY A 509 11.41 -3.30 14.90
CA GLY A 509 9.97 -3.07 14.86
C GLY A 509 9.18 -4.37 14.76
N GLY A 510 9.58 -5.26 13.85
CA GLY A 510 8.98 -6.59 13.71
C GLY A 510 9.03 -7.41 14.99
N ILE A 511 10.20 -7.49 15.63
CA ILE A 511 10.37 -8.20 16.91
C ILE A 511 9.51 -7.56 18.01
N GLY A 512 9.52 -6.22 18.09
CA GLY A 512 8.72 -5.48 19.07
C GLY A 512 7.22 -5.73 18.93
N VAL A 513 6.70 -5.78 17.70
CA VAL A 513 5.29 -6.07 17.43
C VAL A 513 4.94 -7.53 17.71
N MET A 514 5.78 -8.47 17.23
CA MET A 514 5.51 -9.90 17.34
C MET A 514 5.64 -10.43 18.77
N MET A 515 6.54 -9.86 19.57
CA MET A 515 6.88 -10.38 20.90
C MET A 515 6.50 -9.42 22.04
N GLY A 516 6.26 -8.14 21.73
CA GLY A 516 5.97 -7.11 22.74
C GLY A 516 4.50 -6.74 22.88
N GLY A 517 3.64 -7.20 21.97
CA GLY A 517 2.20 -6.95 22.01
C GLY A 517 1.40 -8.23 22.27
N ALA A 518 0.46 -8.17 23.23
CA ALA A 518 -0.49 -9.26 23.48
C ALA A 518 -1.35 -9.55 22.24
N TYR A 519 -1.74 -8.50 21.50
CA TYR A 519 -2.58 -8.61 20.31
C TYR A 519 -2.00 -9.51 19.22
N MET A 520 -0.76 -9.25 18.77
CA MET A 520 -0.14 -10.10 17.75
C MET A 520 0.23 -11.49 18.26
N THR A 521 0.57 -11.61 19.54
CA THR A 521 0.83 -12.92 20.14
C THR A 521 -0.42 -13.80 20.09
N ASP A 522 -1.58 -13.25 20.48
CA ASP A 522 -2.89 -13.92 20.41
C ASP A 522 -3.34 -14.20 18.96
N ARG A 523 -3.06 -13.28 18.03
CA ARG A 523 -3.25 -13.56 16.62
C ARG A 523 -2.33 -14.67 16.13
N MET A 524 -1.10 -14.83 16.60
CA MET A 524 -0.24 -15.92 16.10
C MET A 524 -0.66 -17.29 16.66
N SER A 525 -1.18 -17.35 17.90
CA SER A 525 -1.64 -18.61 18.52
C SER A 525 -2.90 -19.19 17.87
N THR A 526 -3.71 -18.36 17.22
CA THR A 526 -4.99 -18.76 16.58
C THR A 526 -4.86 -19.12 15.09
N THR A 527 -3.63 -19.37 14.60
CA THR A 527 -3.37 -19.58 13.15
C THR A 527 -4.06 -20.83 12.58
N GLU A 528 -4.09 -21.94 13.31
CA GLU A 528 -4.69 -23.20 12.84
C GLU A 528 -6.22 -23.10 12.73
N GLY A 529 -6.89 -22.56 13.76
CA GLY A 529 -8.33 -22.33 13.73
C GLY A 529 -8.77 -21.37 12.62
N ASP A 530 -7.99 -20.30 12.37
CA ASP A 530 -8.25 -19.35 11.28
C ASP A 530 -8.14 -20.00 9.89
N LEU A 531 -7.27 -20.99 9.69
CA LEU A 531 -7.17 -21.68 8.40
C LEU A 531 -8.40 -22.55 8.12
N GLN A 532 -8.88 -23.30 9.11
CA GLN A 532 -10.09 -24.12 8.92
C GLN A 532 -11.31 -23.25 8.64
N THR A 533 -11.52 -22.17 9.41
CA THR A 533 -12.61 -21.21 9.18
C THR A 533 -12.57 -20.62 7.77
N ARG A 534 -11.37 -20.36 7.23
CA ARG A 534 -11.21 -19.86 5.85
C ARG A 534 -11.55 -20.91 4.80
N ILE A 535 -11.14 -22.16 5.00
CA ILE A 535 -11.48 -23.26 4.08
C ILE A 535 -13.00 -23.43 4.06
N ASP A 536 -13.65 -23.42 5.22
CA ASP A 536 -15.10 -23.52 5.34
C ASP A 536 -15.77 -22.35 4.61
N HIS A 537 -15.34 -21.11 4.87
CA HIS A 537 -15.82 -19.90 4.18
C HIS A 537 -15.69 -19.96 2.65
N TRP A 538 -14.54 -20.44 2.15
CA TRP A 538 -14.32 -20.58 0.70
C TRP A 538 -15.19 -21.67 0.10
N SER A 539 -15.34 -22.80 0.81
CA SER A 539 -16.17 -23.91 0.35
C SER A 539 -17.65 -23.52 0.28
N GLU A 540 -18.12 -22.76 1.27
CA GLU A 540 -19.48 -22.23 1.34
C GLU A 540 -19.72 -21.19 0.26
N GLY A 541 -18.80 -20.24 0.06
CA GLY A 541 -18.91 -19.25 -1.01
C GLY A 541 -18.95 -19.88 -2.41
N LEU A 542 -18.27 -21.01 -2.62
CA LEU A 542 -18.30 -21.76 -3.89
C LEU A 542 -19.49 -22.72 -4.01
N SER A 543 -20.20 -23.00 -2.92
CA SER A 543 -21.33 -23.95 -2.92
C SER A 543 -22.47 -23.53 -3.83
N VAL A 544 -22.56 -22.24 -4.18
CA VAL A 544 -23.58 -21.67 -5.09
C VAL A 544 -23.37 -22.01 -6.56
N LEU A 545 -22.19 -22.51 -6.93
CA LEU A 545 -21.90 -22.94 -8.29
C LEU A 545 -22.56 -24.31 -8.52
N HIS A 546 -23.83 -24.31 -8.90
CA HIS A 546 -24.61 -25.53 -9.10
C HIS A 546 -24.61 -26.02 -10.55
N SER A 547 -24.58 -25.10 -11.53
CA SER A 547 -24.68 -25.44 -12.95
C SER A 547 -23.30 -25.50 -13.64
N PRO A 548 -23.16 -26.28 -14.74
CA PRO A 548 -21.94 -26.27 -15.55
C PRO A 548 -21.58 -24.88 -16.08
N GLU A 549 -22.59 -24.04 -16.34
CA GLU A 549 -22.41 -22.66 -16.78
C GLU A 549 -21.81 -21.78 -15.68
N GLN A 550 -22.30 -21.90 -14.44
CA GLN A 550 -21.75 -21.20 -13.28
C GLN A 550 -20.31 -21.66 -12.99
N TRP A 551 -20.01 -22.96 -13.12
CA TRP A 551 -18.63 -23.44 -13.02
C TRP A 551 -17.74 -22.89 -14.15
N ALA A 552 -18.25 -22.76 -15.37
CA ALA A 552 -17.48 -22.28 -16.51
C ALA A 552 -17.21 -20.76 -16.43
N PHE A 553 -18.23 -19.97 -16.08
CA PHE A 553 -18.24 -18.50 -16.23
C PHE A 553 -18.55 -17.71 -14.95
N GLY A 554 -18.75 -18.39 -13.82
CA GLY A 554 -19.01 -17.76 -12.52
C GLY A 554 -20.45 -17.28 -12.34
N VAL A 555 -20.70 -16.69 -11.17
CA VAL A 555 -21.97 -16.00 -10.85
C VAL A 555 -22.00 -14.62 -11.50
N GLY A 556 -20.86 -13.91 -11.50
CA GLY A 556 -20.71 -12.59 -12.06
C GLY A 556 -20.08 -11.60 -11.07
N LEU A 557 -19.46 -10.54 -11.59
CA LEU A 557 -18.66 -9.60 -10.81
C LEU A 557 -19.48 -8.95 -9.69
N GLY A 558 -18.96 -8.98 -8.47
CA GLY A 558 -19.51 -8.22 -7.34
C GLY A 558 -20.79 -8.79 -6.75
N ARG A 559 -21.15 -10.03 -7.08
CA ARG A 559 -22.37 -10.67 -6.58
C ARG A 559 -22.21 -11.38 -5.25
N TYR A 560 -20.96 -11.58 -4.81
CA TYR A 560 -20.66 -12.29 -3.57
C TYR A 560 -21.45 -11.79 -2.33
N PRO A 561 -21.54 -10.47 -2.04
CA PRO A 561 -22.29 -10.00 -0.86
C PRO A 561 -23.78 -10.34 -0.90
N ALA A 562 -24.40 -10.19 -2.08
CA ALA A 562 -25.80 -10.55 -2.28
C ALA A 562 -26.00 -12.07 -2.14
N THR A 563 -25.09 -12.86 -2.71
CA THR A 563 -25.11 -14.33 -2.57
C THR A 563 -24.91 -14.77 -1.12
N TYR A 564 -23.99 -14.16 -0.39
CA TYR A 564 -23.76 -14.46 1.03
C TYR A 564 -25.03 -14.19 1.84
N PHE A 565 -25.68 -13.05 1.61
CA PHE A 565 -26.95 -12.70 2.25
C PHE A 565 -28.02 -13.76 1.99
N ILE A 566 -28.14 -14.27 0.76
CA ILE A 566 -29.11 -15.31 0.41
C ILE A 566 -28.79 -16.64 1.10
N LEU A 567 -27.52 -17.06 1.10
CA LEU A 567 -27.07 -18.30 1.74
C LEU A 567 -27.28 -18.29 3.25
N HIS A 568 -26.94 -17.17 3.90
CA HIS A 568 -26.95 -17.01 5.35
C HIS A 568 -28.22 -16.31 5.85
N GLY A 569 -29.24 -16.25 4.99
CA GLY A 569 -30.42 -15.43 5.14
C GLY A 569 -31.13 -15.59 6.47
N ASN A 570 -31.00 -16.71 7.18
CA ASN A 570 -31.71 -16.96 8.43
C ASN A 570 -30.88 -16.79 9.71
N THR A 571 -29.55 -16.68 9.63
CA THR A 571 -28.69 -16.75 10.82
C THR A 571 -27.57 -15.71 10.87
N ASP A 572 -27.01 -15.32 9.71
CA ASP A 572 -25.79 -14.48 9.68
C ASP A 572 -25.79 -13.40 8.58
N ALA A 573 -26.95 -13.14 7.97
CA ALA A 573 -27.07 -12.12 6.93
C ALA A 573 -26.58 -10.73 7.40
N PRO A 574 -25.77 -10.01 6.58
CA PRO A 574 -25.37 -8.64 6.89
C PRO A 574 -26.57 -7.68 6.82
N GLY A 575 -26.43 -6.51 7.45
CA GLY A 575 -27.36 -5.41 7.24
C GLY A 575 -27.21 -4.81 5.84
N ASP A 576 -28.20 -4.04 5.42
CA ASP A 576 -28.20 -3.32 4.15
C ASP A 576 -28.91 -1.96 4.31
N TYR A 577 -28.72 -1.09 3.32
CA TYR A 577 -29.36 0.21 3.26
C TYR A 577 -29.88 0.50 1.84
N ALA A 578 -31.00 1.20 1.75
CA ALA A 578 -31.54 1.68 0.49
C ALA A 578 -32.29 2.98 0.67
N LEU A 579 -32.26 3.84 -0.35
CA LEU A 579 -33.19 4.97 -0.41
C LEU A 579 -34.55 4.48 -0.92
N ARG A 580 -35.60 4.87 -0.22
CA ARG A 580 -37.01 4.62 -0.55
C ARG A 580 -37.78 5.93 -0.53
N GLY A 581 -39.08 5.85 -0.83
CA GLY A 581 -39.96 7.01 -0.86
C GLY A 581 -40.03 7.65 -2.25
N THR A 582 -40.63 8.85 -2.29
CA THR A 582 -40.75 9.62 -3.54
C THR A 582 -39.58 10.58 -3.68
N ALA A 583 -39.33 11.12 -4.88
CA ALA A 583 -38.28 12.12 -5.08
C ALA A 583 -38.47 13.39 -4.22
N ALA A 584 -39.70 13.69 -3.80
CA ALA A 584 -40.00 14.83 -2.94
C ALA A 584 -39.81 14.51 -1.44
N GLU A 585 -39.93 13.24 -1.05
CA GLU A 585 -39.82 12.78 0.33
C GLU A 585 -38.98 11.49 0.38
N PRO A 586 -37.67 11.58 0.10
CA PRO A 586 -36.79 10.42 0.19
C PRO A 586 -36.61 10.00 1.66
N ALA A 587 -36.47 8.69 1.87
CA ALA A 587 -36.23 8.09 3.17
C ALA A 587 -35.11 7.07 3.08
N LEU A 588 -34.24 7.04 4.07
CA LEU A 588 -33.21 6.03 4.22
C LEU A 588 -33.80 4.82 4.97
N ALA A 589 -33.90 3.70 4.28
CA ALA A 589 -34.28 2.42 4.83
C ALA A 589 -33.04 1.65 5.27
N LEU A 590 -33.03 1.20 6.54
CA LEU A 590 -31.94 0.48 7.19
C LEU A 590 -32.44 -0.88 7.68
N SER A 591 -31.90 -1.96 7.10
CA SER A 591 -32.14 -3.30 7.61
C SER A 591 -30.99 -3.74 8.51
N ALA A 592 -31.32 -4.19 9.72
CA ALA A 592 -30.33 -4.77 10.61
C ALA A 592 -29.87 -6.15 10.11
N GLY A 593 -28.61 -6.48 10.39
CA GLY A 593 -28.11 -7.84 10.21
C GLY A 593 -28.85 -8.84 11.09
N ARG A 594 -28.79 -10.12 10.72
CA ARG A 594 -29.39 -11.23 11.50
C ARG A 594 -28.40 -11.91 12.45
N HIS A 595 -27.12 -11.62 12.28
CA HIS A 595 -26.03 -12.03 13.16
C HIS A 595 -26.09 -11.31 14.52
N MET A 596 -25.25 -11.72 15.47
CA MET A 596 -25.15 -11.05 16.77
C MET A 596 -24.76 -9.57 16.58
N LEU A 597 -25.68 -8.66 16.91
CA LEU A 597 -25.48 -7.22 16.78
C LEU A 597 -24.82 -6.68 18.03
N GLY A 598 -23.53 -6.96 18.18
CA GLY A 598 -22.67 -6.22 19.09
C GLY A 598 -22.37 -4.82 18.56
N TRP A 599 -21.60 -4.05 19.33
CA TRP A 599 -21.32 -2.66 18.97
C TRP A 599 -20.51 -2.51 17.67
N GLY A 600 -19.60 -3.43 17.35
CA GLY A 600 -18.80 -3.36 16.10
C GLY A 600 -19.50 -4.01 14.90
N GLU A 601 -20.60 -4.71 15.14
CA GLU A 601 -21.30 -5.55 14.18
C GLU A 601 -22.48 -4.80 13.51
N LEU A 602 -22.91 -3.67 14.10
CA LEU A 602 -23.92 -2.79 13.52
C LEU A 602 -23.48 -2.25 12.15
N LEU A 603 -24.37 -2.32 11.16
CA LEU A 603 -24.24 -1.57 9.93
C LEU A 603 -24.50 -0.09 10.22
N ARG A 604 -23.51 0.74 9.98
CA ARG A 604 -23.58 2.18 10.19
C ARG A 604 -23.70 2.88 8.86
N VAL A 605 -24.66 3.79 8.73
CA VAL A 605 -24.69 4.78 7.65
C VAL A 605 -24.30 6.11 8.25
N SER A 606 -23.22 6.68 7.73
CA SER A 606 -22.45 7.71 8.41
C SER A 606 -22.18 8.93 7.54
N GLN A 607 -22.16 10.11 8.14
CA GLN A 607 -21.76 11.36 7.50
C GLN A 607 -20.67 12.06 8.31
N ARG A 608 -19.67 12.60 7.59
CA ARG A 608 -18.60 13.40 8.21
C ARG A 608 -19.14 14.73 8.69
N VAL A 609 -18.79 15.11 9.93
CA VAL A 609 -19.21 16.38 10.53
C VAL A 609 -18.03 17.13 11.12
N ARG A 610 -18.17 18.46 11.21
CA ARG A 610 -17.24 19.33 11.94
C ARG A 610 -17.36 19.12 13.44
N VAL A 611 -16.35 19.54 14.20
CA VAL A 611 -16.38 19.50 15.67
C VAL A 611 -17.55 20.38 16.17
N PRO A 612 -18.49 19.82 16.95
CA PRO A 612 -19.66 20.56 17.42
C PRO A 612 -19.37 21.41 18.66
N ARG A 613 -20.18 22.45 18.88
CA ARG A 613 -20.41 22.98 20.22
C ARG A 613 -21.38 22.05 20.95
N GLN A 614 -21.00 21.56 22.12
CA GLN A 614 -21.82 20.63 22.91
C GLN A 614 -22.72 21.37 23.90
N PRO A 615 -23.90 20.83 24.29
CA PRO A 615 -24.46 19.52 23.91
C PRO A 615 -24.99 19.47 22.47
N VAL A 616 -25.15 18.26 21.92
CA VAL A 616 -25.63 18.01 20.56
C VAL A 616 -27.02 17.37 20.62
N GLN A 617 -27.93 17.84 19.76
CA GLN A 617 -29.30 17.34 19.64
C GLN A 617 -29.52 16.71 18.27
N VAL A 618 -30.24 15.59 18.23
CA VAL A 618 -30.69 14.96 16.98
C VAL A 618 -32.20 15.15 16.86
N GLU A 619 -32.62 15.60 15.68
CA GLU A 619 -34.04 15.67 15.27
C GLU A 619 -34.19 14.84 14.00
N LEU A 620 -35.15 13.89 13.97
CA LEU A 620 -35.42 13.10 12.77
C LEU A 620 -36.86 12.58 12.76
N MET A 621 -37.33 12.20 11.58
CA MET A 621 -38.57 11.44 11.39
C MET A 621 -38.22 9.96 11.22
N VAL A 622 -38.93 9.09 11.94
CA VAL A 622 -38.74 7.63 11.86
C VAL A 622 -40.02 6.89 11.56
N HIS A 623 -39.88 5.75 10.91
CA HIS A 623 -40.95 4.81 10.65
C HIS A 623 -40.43 3.37 10.81
N ALA A 624 -41.24 2.53 11.47
CA ALA A 624 -40.94 1.11 11.63
C ALA A 624 -42.24 0.30 11.73
N ASP A 625 -42.30 -0.82 11.01
CA ASP A 625 -43.45 -1.74 11.03
C ASP A 625 -43.46 -2.67 12.27
N ARG A 626 -42.32 -2.81 12.93
CA ARG A 626 -42.13 -3.62 14.15
C ARG A 626 -41.32 -2.83 15.18
N PRO A 627 -41.47 -3.13 16.48
CA PRO A 627 -40.65 -2.50 17.51
C PRO A 627 -39.16 -2.66 17.20
N THR A 628 -38.46 -1.53 17.07
CA THR A 628 -37.09 -1.50 16.51
C THR A 628 -36.23 -0.52 17.28
N GLY A 629 -35.00 -0.90 17.61
CA GLY A 629 -34.02 -0.04 18.26
C GLY A 629 -33.29 0.82 17.24
N LEU A 630 -33.47 2.14 17.33
CA LEU A 630 -32.67 3.13 16.63
C LEU A 630 -31.40 3.44 17.44
N HIS A 631 -30.25 3.33 16.80
CA HIS A 631 -28.95 3.72 17.35
C HIS A 631 -28.43 4.97 16.65
N LEU A 632 -28.08 5.98 17.43
CA LEU A 632 -27.51 7.25 16.98
C LEU A 632 -26.17 7.46 17.66
N GLU A 633 -25.15 7.82 16.90
CA GLU A 633 -23.82 8.09 17.43
C GLU A 633 -23.11 9.25 16.73
N LEU A 634 -22.37 10.03 17.51
CA LEU A 634 -21.38 10.99 17.03
C LEU A 634 -20.03 10.63 17.64
N CYS A 635 -19.16 10.03 16.83
CA CYS A 635 -17.89 9.47 17.28
C CYS A 635 -16.68 10.12 16.60
N GLU A 636 -15.58 10.23 17.34
CA GLU A 636 -14.25 10.39 16.75
C GLU A 636 -13.90 9.08 16.02
N LYS A 637 -14.00 9.04 14.68
CA LYS A 637 -13.80 7.83 13.88
C LYS A 637 -12.99 8.15 12.63
N HIS A 638 -11.92 7.39 12.37
CA HIS A 638 -11.23 7.47 11.08
C HIS A 638 -11.96 6.65 10.00
N LEU A 639 -12.13 5.34 10.20
CA LEU A 639 -12.90 4.51 9.27
C LEU A 639 -13.72 3.42 9.98
N LEU A 640 -13.05 2.54 10.74
CA LEU A 640 -13.67 1.38 11.39
C LEU A 640 -13.81 1.52 12.91
N TYR A 641 -12.77 1.99 13.58
CA TYR A 641 -12.71 2.01 15.04
C TYR A 641 -13.13 3.38 15.59
N ASN A 642 -14.05 3.39 16.54
CA ASN A 642 -14.43 4.63 17.23
C ASN A 642 -13.51 4.93 18.43
N GLY A 643 -13.28 6.21 18.66
CA GLY A 643 -12.69 6.78 19.86
C GLY A 643 -13.77 7.30 20.82
N GLY A 644 -13.66 8.55 21.25
CA GLY A 644 -14.71 9.19 22.07
C GLY A 644 -16.03 9.33 21.30
N CYS A 645 -17.15 9.04 21.96
CA CYS A 645 -18.48 9.06 21.34
C CYS A 645 -19.54 9.70 22.24
N LEU A 646 -20.47 10.42 21.60
CA LEU A 646 -21.77 10.79 22.14
C LEU A 646 -22.80 9.85 21.49
N LEU A 647 -23.64 9.20 22.28
CA LEU A 647 -24.50 8.10 21.86
C LEU A 647 -25.94 8.32 22.34
N LYS A 648 -26.89 7.80 21.57
CA LYS A 648 -28.27 7.63 22.03
C LYS A 648 -28.91 6.40 21.40
N GLU A 649 -29.59 5.62 22.24
CA GLU A 649 -30.45 4.54 21.79
C GLU A 649 -31.90 4.92 22.05
N VAL A 650 -32.76 4.71 21.05
CA VAL A 650 -34.19 5.01 21.11
C VAL A 650 -34.97 3.78 20.65
N GLU A 651 -35.90 3.33 21.48
CA GLU A 651 -36.86 2.29 21.08
C GLU A 651 -37.98 2.93 20.25
N VAL A 652 -38.10 2.52 18.99
CA VAL A 652 -39.13 3.00 18.07
C VAL A 652 -40.30 2.02 18.09
N PRO A 653 -41.50 2.43 18.57
CA PRO A 653 -42.67 1.57 18.57
C PRO A 653 -43.18 1.33 17.14
N ALA A 654 -43.82 0.18 16.92
CA ALA A 654 -44.49 -0.11 15.66
C ALA A 654 -45.74 0.76 15.50
N THR A 655 -45.80 1.61 14.48
CA THR A 655 -46.95 2.51 14.26
C THR A 655 -47.68 2.30 12.94
N GLY A 656 -47.50 1.14 12.28
CA GLY A 656 -48.14 0.92 10.98
C GLY A 656 -47.59 1.94 9.98
N ALA A 657 -48.43 2.73 9.30
CA ALA A 657 -47.99 3.66 8.25
C ALA A 657 -47.57 5.07 8.71
N THR A 658 -47.59 5.39 10.01
CA THR A 658 -47.33 6.77 10.47
C THR A 658 -45.87 7.02 10.84
N TRP A 659 -45.34 8.14 10.35
CA TRP A 659 -44.04 8.68 10.73
C TRP A 659 -44.08 9.34 12.11
N GLN A 660 -43.03 9.14 12.90
CA GLN A 660 -42.89 9.71 14.25
C GLN A 660 -41.72 10.68 14.29
N ALA A 661 -41.90 11.83 14.95
CA ALA A 661 -40.81 12.77 15.20
C ALA A 661 -40.05 12.37 16.47
N ILE A 662 -38.74 12.18 16.35
CA ILE A 662 -37.83 11.95 17.48
C ILE A 662 -36.93 13.17 17.65
N ARG A 663 -36.85 13.66 18.89
CA ARG A 663 -35.93 14.70 19.31
C ARG A 663 -35.20 14.24 20.56
N THR A 664 -33.88 14.11 20.48
CA THR A 664 -33.11 13.52 21.58
C THR A 664 -31.68 14.06 21.67
N PRO A 665 -31.16 14.33 22.88
CA PRO A 665 -29.75 14.65 23.06
C PRO A 665 -28.87 13.43 22.86
N LEU A 666 -27.65 13.64 22.36
CA LEU A 666 -26.59 12.64 22.43
C LEU A 666 -25.83 12.79 23.74
N ASP A 667 -25.65 11.68 24.46
CA ASP A 667 -25.02 11.62 25.78
C ASP A 667 -23.70 10.82 25.70
N GLY A 668 -22.65 11.20 26.42
CA GLY A 668 -21.41 10.42 26.44
C GLY A 668 -20.14 11.22 26.71
N ALA A 669 -19.00 10.68 26.25
CA ALA A 669 -17.71 11.33 26.40
C ALA A 669 -17.60 12.50 25.40
N ALA A 670 -17.18 13.66 25.88
CA ALA A 670 -17.01 14.84 25.04
C ALA A 670 -16.08 14.55 23.86
N VAL A 671 -16.53 14.91 22.66
CA VAL A 671 -15.73 14.83 21.43
C VAL A 671 -14.93 16.12 21.25
N SER A 672 -13.62 15.99 21.01
CA SER A 672 -12.68 17.12 21.01
C SER A 672 -12.15 17.46 19.62
N GLY A 673 -12.20 16.50 18.69
CA GLY A 673 -11.55 16.63 17.38
C GLY A 673 -10.03 16.43 17.42
N GLY A 674 -9.49 16.01 18.56
CA GLY A 674 -8.05 15.76 18.73
C GLY A 674 -7.17 17.02 18.75
N HIS A 675 -5.86 16.83 18.65
CA HIS A 675 -4.89 17.92 18.67
C HIS A 675 -4.69 18.49 17.25
N PRO A 676 -4.44 19.80 17.05
CA PRO A 676 -4.20 20.38 15.72
C PRO A 676 -3.20 19.68 14.80
N PHE A 677 -2.15 19.03 15.33
CA PHE A 677 -1.15 18.30 14.52
C PHE A 677 -1.55 16.84 14.23
N ALA A 678 -2.59 16.34 14.90
CA ALA A 678 -3.14 14.99 14.75
C ALA A 678 -4.67 15.05 14.94
N PRO A 679 -5.39 15.75 14.04
CA PRO A 679 -6.83 15.91 14.17
C PRO A 679 -7.54 14.56 14.07
N ARG A 680 -8.58 14.39 14.89
CA ARG A 680 -9.50 13.25 14.84
C ARG A 680 -10.74 13.66 14.08
N MET A 681 -11.05 12.93 13.03
CA MET A 681 -12.27 13.13 12.25
C MET A 681 -13.49 12.69 13.06
N LEU A 682 -14.61 13.39 12.89
CA LEU A 682 -15.89 13.01 13.49
C LEU A 682 -16.83 12.44 12.43
N SER A 683 -17.64 11.49 12.86
CA SER A 683 -18.65 10.84 12.06
C SER A 683 -19.94 10.73 12.86
N PHE A 684 -21.03 11.28 12.32
CA PHE A 684 -22.37 10.98 12.81
C PHE A 684 -22.87 9.72 12.10
N SER A 685 -23.42 8.76 12.82
CA SER A 685 -23.92 7.50 12.25
C SER A 685 -25.31 7.15 12.76
N ILE A 686 -26.08 6.52 11.88
CA ILE A 686 -27.41 5.96 12.16
C ILE A 686 -27.33 4.44 11.91
N SER A 687 -27.88 3.66 12.83
CA SER A 687 -27.95 2.20 12.70
C SER A 687 -29.26 1.63 13.24
N ASN A 688 -29.64 0.47 12.70
CA ASN A 688 -30.71 -0.35 13.23
C ASN A 688 -30.12 -1.47 14.12
N ARG A 689 -30.53 -1.50 15.40
CA ARG A 689 -30.06 -2.47 16.42
C ARG A 689 -30.93 -3.72 16.51
N SER A 690 -32.15 -3.72 15.96
CA SER A 690 -33.06 -4.86 16.11
C SER A 690 -32.93 -5.83 14.95
N GLN A 691 -32.41 -7.03 15.22
CA GLN A 691 -32.22 -8.09 14.22
C GLN A 691 -33.48 -8.31 13.37
N ALA A 692 -33.25 -8.52 12.07
CA ALA A 692 -34.28 -8.82 11.10
C ALA A 692 -35.43 -7.78 11.02
N THR A 693 -35.25 -6.54 11.48
CA THR A 693 -36.23 -5.45 11.33
C THR A 693 -35.80 -4.45 10.24
N LEU A 694 -36.76 -3.62 9.82
CA LEU A 694 -36.54 -2.50 8.91
C LEU A 694 -36.87 -1.20 9.65
N LEU A 695 -35.99 -0.23 9.54
CA LEU A 695 -36.15 1.11 10.08
C LEU A 695 -36.01 2.11 8.94
N GLU A 696 -36.99 2.99 8.77
CA GLU A 696 -36.92 4.07 7.79
C GLU A 696 -36.73 5.41 8.52
N VAL A 697 -35.81 6.25 8.03
CA VAL A 697 -35.50 7.56 8.60
C VAL A 697 -35.48 8.64 7.52
N ARG A 698 -35.96 9.84 7.85
CA ARG A 698 -35.92 11.02 6.97
C ARG A 698 -35.79 12.32 7.77
N ASP A 699 -35.47 13.41 7.08
CA ASP A 699 -35.34 14.76 7.66
C ASP A 699 -34.42 14.80 8.89
N VAL A 700 -33.23 14.20 8.77
CA VAL A 700 -32.28 14.09 9.89
C VAL A 700 -31.53 15.39 10.05
N ARG A 701 -31.54 15.93 11.28
CA ARG A 701 -30.81 17.14 11.67
C ARG A 701 -29.94 16.87 12.88
N LEU A 702 -28.71 17.36 12.83
CA LEU A 702 -27.76 17.26 13.93
C LEU A 702 -27.39 18.66 14.39
N LEU A 703 -28.04 19.13 15.44
CA LEU A 703 -27.93 20.50 15.91
C LEU A 703 -26.87 20.62 17.01
N ASP A 704 -25.92 21.53 16.82
CA ASP A 704 -24.98 21.93 17.87
C ASP A 704 -25.64 22.84 18.91
N ALA A 705 -24.92 23.17 19.99
CA ALA A 705 -25.45 24.04 21.06
C ALA A 705 -25.80 25.46 20.60
N GLY A 706 -25.30 25.90 19.44
CA GLY A 706 -25.68 27.17 18.82
C GLY A 706 -26.87 27.07 17.86
N GLY A 707 -27.40 25.86 17.64
CA GLY A 707 -28.51 25.60 16.71
C GLY A 707 -28.06 25.41 15.25
N ASP A 708 -26.76 25.31 14.98
CA ASP A 708 -26.27 25.04 13.63
C ASP A 708 -26.50 23.56 13.28
N ASP A 709 -27.06 23.30 12.10
CA ASP A 709 -27.09 21.94 11.56
C ASP A 709 -25.72 21.54 11.05
N LEU A 710 -25.26 20.37 11.47
CA LEU A 710 -23.94 19.84 11.14
C LEU A 710 -23.98 18.90 9.94
N LEU A 711 -25.17 18.45 9.51
CA LEU A 711 -25.34 17.61 8.34
C LEU A 711 -25.52 18.47 7.08
N ILE A 712 -24.90 18.04 5.99
CA ILE A 712 -24.98 18.70 4.67
C ILE A 712 -26.17 18.15 3.87
N ASN A 713 -26.43 16.85 3.96
CA ASN A 713 -27.49 16.16 3.21
C ASN A 713 -28.39 15.33 4.16
N GLY A 714 -28.96 15.98 5.17
CA GLY A 714 -29.78 15.32 6.20
C GLY A 714 -31.18 14.88 5.73
N ASP A 715 -31.69 15.52 4.68
CA ASP A 715 -32.99 15.25 4.08
C ASP A 715 -32.94 14.20 2.95
N PHE A 716 -31.75 13.74 2.57
CA PHE A 716 -31.51 12.79 1.46
C PHE A 716 -31.96 13.29 0.07
N SER A 717 -32.19 14.61 -0.10
CA SER A 717 -32.61 15.21 -1.38
C SER A 717 -31.56 15.03 -2.49
N HIS A 718 -30.29 14.91 -2.11
CA HIS A 718 -29.18 14.62 -3.01
C HIS A 718 -28.77 13.14 -3.02
N GLY A 719 -29.73 12.24 -2.73
CA GLY A 719 -29.47 10.82 -2.60
C GLY A 719 -28.56 10.54 -1.41
N MET A 720 -27.59 9.65 -1.58
CA MET A 720 -26.61 9.31 -0.54
C MET A 720 -25.34 10.18 -0.59
N ALA A 721 -25.38 11.36 -1.24
CA ALA A 721 -24.26 12.30 -1.18
C ALA A 721 -23.84 12.55 0.27
N HIS A 722 -22.54 12.47 0.55
CA HIS A 722 -21.92 12.57 1.88
C HIS A 722 -22.22 11.44 2.88
N TRP A 723 -23.15 10.54 2.57
CA TRP A 723 -23.45 9.37 3.38
C TRP A 723 -22.67 8.15 2.92
N PHE A 724 -21.99 7.51 3.86
CA PHE A 724 -21.09 6.40 3.61
C PHE A 724 -21.35 5.32 4.66
N PHE A 725 -21.45 4.06 4.24
CA PHE A 725 -21.71 2.98 5.17
C PHE A 725 -20.42 2.30 5.67
N SER A 726 -20.49 1.65 6.83
CA SER A 726 -19.42 0.80 7.35
C SER A 726 -19.97 -0.40 8.11
N SER A 727 -19.20 -1.50 8.10
CA SER A 727 -19.39 -2.69 8.91
C SER A 727 -18.06 -3.02 9.59
N ASP A 728 -17.95 -2.68 10.88
CA ASP A 728 -16.65 -2.50 11.52
C ASP A 728 -15.95 -3.82 11.88
N ARG A 729 -16.74 -4.84 12.27
CA ARG A 729 -16.23 -6.15 12.70
C ARG A 729 -16.78 -7.34 11.92
N ASN A 730 -17.86 -7.18 11.16
CA ASN A 730 -18.44 -8.27 10.37
C ASN A 730 -18.03 -8.19 8.89
N HIS A 731 -16.86 -8.76 8.56
CA HIS A 731 -16.24 -8.59 7.24
C HIS A 731 -16.39 -9.78 6.27
N LEU A 732 -16.77 -10.97 6.76
CA LEU A 732 -16.94 -12.16 5.92
C LEU A 732 -18.03 -12.01 4.86
N PRO A 733 -19.17 -11.34 5.13
CA PRO A 733 -20.22 -11.17 4.13
C PRO A 733 -19.80 -10.36 2.90
N TRP A 734 -18.75 -9.56 3.01
CA TRP A 734 -18.37 -8.59 1.99
C TRP A 734 -17.22 -9.08 1.10
N HIS A 735 -16.43 -10.05 1.59
CA HIS A 735 -15.23 -10.52 0.91
C HIS A 735 -15.11 -12.05 0.96
N LEU A 736 -14.80 -12.65 -0.18
CA LEU A 736 -14.53 -14.08 -0.26
C LEU A 736 -13.15 -14.47 0.33
N LYS A 737 -12.28 -13.49 0.60
CA LYS A 737 -11.02 -13.64 1.34
C LYS A 737 -9.98 -14.55 0.68
N ASN A 738 -10.00 -14.66 -0.64
CA ASN A 738 -8.95 -15.28 -1.45
C ASN A 738 -9.11 -14.87 -2.92
N VAL A 739 -8.08 -14.29 -3.54
CA VAL A 739 -8.14 -13.77 -4.91
C VAL A 739 -8.48 -14.84 -5.95
N PHE A 740 -8.00 -16.08 -5.78
CA PHE A 740 -8.24 -17.16 -6.74
C PHE A 740 -9.65 -17.71 -6.62
N VAL A 741 -10.13 -17.89 -5.38
CA VAL A 741 -11.52 -18.27 -5.12
C VAL A 741 -12.45 -17.15 -5.60
N HIS A 742 -12.07 -15.88 -5.41
CA HIS A 742 -12.85 -14.72 -5.84
C HIS A 742 -12.98 -14.65 -7.36
N VAL A 743 -11.86 -14.81 -8.09
CA VAL A 743 -11.90 -14.87 -9.55
C VAL A 743 -12.69 -16.10 -10.05
N LEU A 744 -12.62 -17.24 -9.36
CA LEU A 744 -13.43 -18.41 -9.67
C LEU A 744 -14.93 -18.14 -9.47
N PHE A 745 -15.31 -17.52 -8.36
CA PHE A 745 -16.68 -17.14 -8.08
C PHE A 745 -17.22 -16.17 -9.14
N ASP A 746 -16.47 -15.11 -9.44
CA ASP A 746 -16.92 -14.04 -10.34
C ASP A 746 -16.89 -14.45 -11.82
N GLN A 747 -15.86 -15.19 -12.26
CA GLN A 747 -15.56 -15.43 -13.67
C GLN A 747 -15.48 -16.91 -14.07
N GLY A 748 -15.64 -17.83 -13.11
CA GLY A 748 -15.58 -19.27 -13.34
C GLY A 748 -14.19 -19.80 -13.64
N LEU A 749 -14.14 -21.08 -14.01
CA LEU A 749 -12.90 -21.79 -14.36
C LEU A 749 -12.19 -21.15 -15.56
N PHE A 750 -12.93 -20.57 -16.50
CA PHE A 750 -12.34 -19.88 -17.64
C PHE A 750 -11.55 -18.63 -17.20
N GLY A 751 -12.19 -17.74 -16.43
CA GLY A 751 -11.53 -16.53 -15.94
C GLY A 751 -10.35 -16.84 -15.03
N LEU A 752 -10.52 -17.81 -14.11
CA LEU A 752 -9.43 -18.27 -13.24
C LEU A 752 -8.25 -18.82 -14.06
N GLY A 753 -8.51 -19.66 -15.06
CA GLY A 753 -7.48 -20.24 -15.91
C GLY A 753 -6.67 -19.16 -16.63
N VAL A 754 -7.35 -18.20 -17.27
CA VAL A 754 -6.68 -17.09 -17.95
C VAL A 754 -5.90 -16.20 -16.96
N PHE A 755 -6.47 -15.91 -15.79
CA PHE A 755 -5.82 -15.13 -14.74
C PHE A 755 -4.52 -15.78 -14.26
N VAL A 756 -4.54 -17.08 -13.97
CA VAL A 756 -3.36 -17.85 -13.56
C VAL A 756 -2.32 -17.88 -14.69
N LEU A 757 -2.73 -18.08 -15.94
CA LEU A 757 -1.83 -18.04 -17.09
C LEU A 757 -1.18 -16.67 -17.29
N MET A 758 -1.91 -15.58 -17.04
CA MET A 758 -1.34 -14.22 -17.05
C MET A 758 -0.30 -14.04 -15.95
N LEU A 759 -0.58 -14.49 -14.72
CA LEU A 759 0.36 -14.43 -13.60
C LEU A 759 1.64 -15.22 -13.88
N LEU A 760 1.49 -16.49 -14.27
CA LEU A 760 2.63 -17.37 -14.58
C LEU A 760 3.40 -16.86 -15.80
N GLY A 761 2.71 -16.41 -16.85
CA GLY A 761 3.32 -15.84 -18.04
C GLY A 761 4.10 -14.55 -17.73
N GLY A 762 3.55 -13.67 -16.89
CA GLY A 762 4.22 -12.45 -16.43
C GLY A 762 5.47 -12.77 -15.62
N LEU A 763 5.36 -13.60 -14.59
CA LEU A 763 6.49 -14.00 -13.74
C LEU A 763 7.58 -14.75 -14.53
N TRP A 764 7.19 -15.63 -15.46
CA TRP A 764 8.12 -16.31 -16.36
C TRP A 764 8.88 -15.32 -17.23
N ARG A 765 8.19 -14.36 -17.87
CA ARG A 765 8.84 -13.34 -18.71
C ARG A 765 9.84 -12.50 -17.91
N LEU A 766 9.49 -12.12 -16.69
CA LEU A 766 10.33 -11.32 -15.80
C LEU A 766 11.53 -12.11 -15.24
N GLY A 767 11.38 -13.41 -14.97
CA GLY A 767 12.43 -14.22 -14.36
C GLY A 767 13.34 -14.96 -15.36
N PHE A 768 12.77 -15.46 -16.45
CA PHE A 768 13.43 -16.40 -17.37
C PHE A 768 13.29 -16.02 -18.85
N GLY A 769 12.22 -15.31 -19.21
CA GLY A 769 11.91 -14.96 -20.60
C GLY A 769 12.51 -13.64 -21.09
N SER A 770 11.82 -13.01 -22.04
CA SER A 770 12.33 -11.84 -22.78
C SER A 770 12.50 -10.58 -21.92
N ALA A 771 11.77 -10.44 -20.82
CA ALA A 771 11.81 -9.26 -19.96
C ALA A 771 12.90 -9.32 -18.87
N ARG A 772 13.60 -10.47 -18.71
CA ARG A 772 14.56 -10.72 -17.61
C ARG A 772 15.68 -9.70 -17.46
N ALA A 773 16.06 -9.02 -18.55
CA ALA A 773 17.11 -8.01 -18.56
C ALA A 773 16.57 -6.59 -18.29
N HIS A 774 15.26 -6.39 -18.22
CA HIS A 774 14.65 -5.06 -18.05
C HIS A 774 14.89 -4.52 -16.63
N PRO A 775 15.19 -3.22 -16.44
CA PRO A 775 15.46 -2.63 -15.12
C PRO A 775 14.28 -2.66 -14.12
N LEU A 776 13.06 -2.86 -14.60
CA LEU A 776 11.87 -3.03 -13.75
C LEU A 776 11.62 -4.48 -13.33
N ALA A 777 12.26 -5.46 -13.99
CA ALA A 777 11.84 -6.86 -13.87
C ALA A 777 11.88 -7.42 -12.43
N PRO A 778 12.94 -7.17 -11.64
CA PRO A 778 12.99 -7.65 -10.26
C PRO A 778 11.90 -7.03 -9.37
N ALA A 779 11.66 -5.72 -9.51
CA ALA A 779 10.66 -5.02 -8.71
C ALA A 779 9.23 -5.49 -9.08
N LEU A 780 8.92 -5.60 -10.37
CA LEU A 780 7.64 -6.12 -10.85
C LEU A 780 7.35 -7.54 -10.35
N ALA A 781 8.33 -8.43 -10.44
CA ALA A 781 8.17 -9.80 -9.97
C ALA A 781 7.99 -9.88 -8.46
N GLY A 782 8.75 -9.06 -7.70
CA GLY A 782 8.58 -8.95 -6.26
C GLY A 782 7.20 -8.42 -5.86
N SER A 783 6.69 -7.41 -6.57
CA SER A 783 5.37 -6.83 -6.35
C SER A 783 4.24 -7.82 -6.64
N ILE A 784 4.31 -8.52 -7.78
CA ILE A 784 3.30 -9.53 -8.15
C ILE A 784 3.35 -10.70 -7.16
N ALA A 785 4.53 -11.18 -6.78
CA ALA A 785 4.67 -12.26 -5.80
C ALA A 785 4.13 -11.87 -4.42
N GLY A 786 4.45 -10.66 -3.94
CA GLY A 786 3.90 -10.15 -2.68
C GLY A 786 2.38 -10.03 -2.72
N PHE A 787 1.82 -9.48 -3.80
CA PHE A 787 0.37 -9.36 -3.96
C PHE A 787 -0.33 -10.72 -4.00
N ILE A 788 0.26 -11.72 -4.67
CA ILE A 788 -0.27 -13.11 -4.64
C ILE A 788 -0.30 -13.65 -3.20
N VAL A 789 0.74 -13.42 -2.40
CA VAL A 789 0.79 -13.90 -1.01
C VAL A 789 -0.31 -13.27 -0.16
N VAL A 790 -0.55 -11.95 -0.29
CA VAL A 790 -1.71 -11.32 0.37
C VAL A 790 -3.02 -11.91 -0.17
N GLY A 791 -3.10 -12.12 -1.49
CA GLY A 791 -4.25 -12.67 -2.19
C GLY A 791 -4.60 -14.12 -1.82
N LEU A 792 -3.71 -14.88 -1.19
CA LEU A 792 -4.05 -16.19 -0.62
C LEU A 792 -5.02 -16.09 0.57
N PHE A 793 -5.11 -14.91 1.19
CA PHE A 793 -5.90 -14.67 2.40
C PHE A 793 -6.89 -13.50 2.29
N ASP A 794 -6.88 -12.76 1.18
CA ASP A 794 -7.83 -11.69 0.89
C ASP A 794 -8.19 -11.64 -0.61
N SER A 795 -9.31 -11.01 -0.97
CA SER A 795 -9.82 -10.96 -2.35
C SER A 795 -9.00 -10.01 -3.22
N LEU A 796 -8.68 -8.81 -2.71
CA LEU A 796 -7.87 -7.72 -3.29
C LEU A 796 -8.31 -7.14 -4.65
N VAL A 797 -8.84 -7.95 -5.56
CA VAL A 797 -9.28 -7.51 -6.90
C VAL A 797 -10.70 -6.93 -6.88
N ASP A 798 -11.42 -7.07 -5.77
CA ASP A 798 -12.66 -6.38 -5.44
C ASP A 798 -12.47 -4.96 -4.91
N VAL A 799 -11.20 -4.54 -4.74
CA VAL A 799 -10.77 -3.19 -4.35
C VAL A 799 -10.27 -2.46 -5.61
N PRO A 800 -11.01 -1.48 -6.16
CA PRO A 800 -10.71 -0.94 -7.48
C PRO A 800 -9.32 -0.31 -7.62
N ARG A 801 -8.85 0.44 -6.62
CA ARG A 801 -7.52 1.10 -6.65
C ARG A 801 -6.38 0.09 -6.68
N ASP A 802 -6.44 -0.94 -5.84
CA ASP A 802 -5.46 -2.03 -5.82
C ASP A 802 -5.48 -2.83 -7.11
N ALA A 803 -6.69 -3.21 -7.57
CA ALA A 803 -6.89 -3.91 -8.82
C ALA A 803 -6.29 -3.14 -10.00
N PHE A 804 -6.49 -1.82 -10.06
CA PHE A 804 -5.91 -0.98 -11.12
C PHE A 804 -4.37 -1.05 -11.12
N VAL A 805 -3.72 -0.85 -9.96
CA VAL A 805 -2.25 -0.95 -9.86
C VAL A 805 -1.78 -2.34 -10.27
N PHE A 806 -2.38 -3.38 -9.69
CA PHE A 806 -2.02 -4.77 -9.95
C PHE A 806 -2.14 -5.12 -11.44
N TYR A 807 -3.29 -4.84 -12.07
CA TYR A 807 -3.49 -5.11 -13.49
C TYR A 807 -2.52 -4.31 -14.36
N PHE A 808 -2.24 -3.05 -14.01
CA PHE A 808 -1.28 -2.25 -14.76
C PHE A 808 0.16 -2.78 -14.63
N LEU A 809 0.57 -3.29 -13.46
CA LEU A 809 1.86 -4.00 -13.28
C LEU A 809 1.89 -5.32 -14.04
N LEU A 810 0.79 -6.07 -14.05
CA LEU A 810 0.68 -7.34 -14.77
C LEU A 810 0.75 -7.14 -16.29
N LEU A 811 0.09 -6.09 -16.82
CA LEU A 811 0.21 -5.71 -18.24
C LEU A 811 1.65 -5.34 -18.59
N GLN A 812 2.36 -4.60 -17.72
CA GLN A 812 3.80 -4.35 -17.92
C GLN A 812 4.61 -5.66 -17.92
N ALA A 813 4.36 -6.57 -16.97
CA ALA A 813 5.05 -7.86 -16.90
C ALA A 813 4.86 -8.70 -18.18
N LEU A 814 3.66 -8.67 -18.76
CA LEU A 814 3.28 -9.41 -19.96
C LEU A 814 3.78 -8.79 -21.26
N THR A 815 4.30 -7.57 -21.26
CA THR A 815 4.59 -6.82 -22.50
C THR A 815 5.99 -6.28 -22.57
N LEU A 816 6.67 -6.07 -21.43
CA LEU A 816 8.05 -5.59 -21.39
C LEU A 816 8.99 -6.53 -22.14
N HIS A 817 10.00 -5.93 -22.75
CA HIS A 817 11.13 -6.61 -23.39
C HIS A 817 12.43 -6.14 -22.74
N GLY A 818 13.43 -7.02 -22.69
CA GLY A 818 14.75 -6.69 -22.19
C GLY A 818 15.38 -5.60 -23.05
N LEU A 819 15.91 -4.56 -22.41
CA LEU A 819 16.66 -3.52 -23.11
C LEU A 819 17.97 -4.15 -23.62
N ARG A 820 18.14 -4.23 -24.95
CA ARG A 820 19.42 -4.63 -25.54
C ARG A 820 20.45 -3.57 -25.14
N ARG A 821 21.61 -4.00 -24.65
CA ARG A 821 22.70 -3.08 -24.32
C ARG A 821 23.26 -2.54 -25.64
N THR A 822 23.17 -1.23 -25.83
CA THR A 822 24.12 -0.49 -26.66
C THR A 822 25.40 -0.28 -25.87
#